data_AF-A0A2D9G8Z8-F1
#
_entry.id   AF-A0A2D9G8Z8-F1
#
_cell.length_a   1.000
_cell.length_b   1.000
_cell.length_c   1.000
_cell.angle_alpha   90.00
_cell.angle_beta   90.00
_cell.angle_gamma   90.00
#
_symmetry.space_group_name_H-M   'P 1'
#
loop_
_entity.id
_entity.type
_entity.pdbx_description
1 polymer ?
#
loop_
_entity_poly.entity_id
_entity_poly.type
_entity_poly.pdbx_seq_one_letter_code
_entity_poly.pdbx_strand_id
1 'polypeptide(L)'
;MHWRNLCLIFIILCSSALPIISDFSYAEKIEENEDAPENIPGPFETHEIIPNTVNACEPKNCALNSFNPESLQIDGEFENSNDKDVYWIHSNSSIKNITYEICIDRSTVPISIYPSIRNPTENLMSNGEILTSDTPTVESICKKYPVINENNEELWIKVSSLSTSGNYSISINSKQIGIIGQEFLENSTHISYHNKGINGNSSLGKTTVQILNHSIEEGHLWNLELVSDSPYSIYSRCHLNTGEMTNCLSKNSTNIENIHKINFDYFSPKGIENIEIILEMDLWLGNWEVKNSLNKKGDPFTGIAGDAPGNLTDLQCDEVECTKFETNTGLRYLGTMPLGIFDEADVWILEINGNEFETYIVEIELLCDAGSIMLEIHSSNSNGTMNVTYLVPTSSNYEKLQTELSPGTHYIKLINIRLIQSQNWTYGDLDKSIITYEIQVKSIINQTYNNQTFEVSEELLFWDNILVWAMGIGFILPMIWVLFNLRKDKLRMELLLHDKKRLSRLRKLSSISEIEDVKSDLSLFIKSITNVNWDILLETWGNPDLSYLTKSISINSWRLDPVLSSKGGIPILIIIETHETDWEIAAIKFESKKNLEWNVLSVQPNLLYRNNEIFLDTIKVGNRVFLEVELKGSGENLQMHISAMSEGKPVAVKTSNSMIILEEE
;
A
#
# COMPACT_ATOMS: atom_id res chain seq x y z
N MET A 1 -32.24 1.23 29.16
CA MET A 1 -30.82 0.87 29.36
C MET A 1 -30.54 0.22 30.73
N HIS A 2 -31.47 -0.59 31.29
CA HIS A 2 -31.25 -1.25 32.59
C HIS A 2 -31.74 -2.71 32.69
N TRP A 3 -32.11 -3.36 31.59
CA TRP A 3 -32.62 -4.75 31.61
C TRP A 3 -31.63 -5.82 31.13
N ARG A 4 -30.49 -5.45 30.51
CA ARG A 4 -29.47 -6.43 30.06
C ARG A 4 -28.44 -6.83 31.13
N ASN A 5 -28.26 -6.03 32.19
CA ASN A 5 -27.28 -6.32 33.24
C ASN A 5 -27.80 -7.25 34.35
N LEU A 6 -29.10 -7.50 34.44
CA LEU A 6 -29.69 -8.38 35.45
C LEU A 6 -29.58 -9.87 35.08
N CYS A 7 -29.60 -10.22 33.79
CA CYS A 7 -29.41 -11.61 33.34
C CYS A 7 -27.97 -12.12 33.56
N LEU A 8 -26.97 -11.25 33.46
CA LEU A 8 -25.57 -11.63 33.70
C LEU A 8 -25.27 -11.91 35.18
N ILE A 9 -25.94 -11.19 36.10
CA ILE A 9 -25.78 -11.41 37.54
C ILE A 9 -26.47 -12.71 37.99
N PHE A 10 -27.59 -13.08 37.36
CA PHE A 10 -28.30 -14.33 37.69
C PHE A 10 -27.56 -15.59 37.22
N ILE A 11 -26.79 -15.52 36.12
CA ILE A 11 -25.99 -16.65 35.63
C ILE A 11 -24.72 -16.85 36.47
N ILE A 12 -24.18 -15.78 37.06
CA ILE A 12 -23.01 -15.87 37.96
C ILE A 12 -23.40 -16.36 39.36
N LEU A 13 -24.62 -16.10 39.83
CA LEU A 13 -25.11 -16.59 41.14
C LEU A 13 -25.62 -18.05 41.10
N CYS A 14 -26.09 -18.56 39.96
CA CYS A 14 -26.49 -19.97 39.83
C CYS A 14 -25.30 -20.93 39.63
N SER A 15 -24.11 -20.44 39.27
CA SER A 15 -22.90 -21.27 39.18
C SER A 15 -22.20 -21.48 40.53
N SER A 16 -22.57 -20.72 41.56
CA SER A 16 -21.99 -20.84 42.92
C SER A 16 -22.81 -21.69 43.90
N ALA A 17 -23.93 -22.30 43.45
CA ALA A 17 -24.86 -23.04 44.33
C ALA A 17 -25.21 -24.45 43.83
N LEU A 18 -24.40 -25.02 42.94
CA LEU A 18 -24.40 -26.47 42.73
C LEU A 18 -23.40 -27.07 43.73
N PRO A 19 -23.79 -28.09 44.52
CA PRO A 19 -22.82 -28.85 45.27
C PRO A 19 -21.87 -29.44 44.23
N ILE A 20 -20.59 -29.04 44.30
CA ILE A 20 -19.52 -29.81 43.69
C ILE A 20 -19.59 -31.16 44.39
N ILE A 21 -20.24 -32.13 43.75
CA ILE A 21 -19.95 -33.54 43.98
C ILE A 21 -18.58 -33.72 43.34
N SER A 22 -17.55 -33.25 44.05
CA SER A 22 -16.23 -33.82 43.90
C SER A 22 -16.37 -35.18 44.56
N ASP A 23 -16.62 -36.20 43.75
CA ASP A 23 -16.09 -37.51 44.09
C ASP A 23 -14.57 -37.30 44.17
N PHE A 24 -14.08 -37.00 45.37
CA PHE A 24 -12.69 -37.19 45.69
C PHE A 24 -12.47 -38.68 45.55
N SER A 25 -12.04 -39.11 44.37
CA SER A 25 -11.36 -40.39 44.17
C SER A 25 -10.16 -40.35 45.11
N TYR A 26 -10.31 -40.94 46.29
CA TYR A 26 -9.16 -41.26 47.13
C TYR A 26 -8.31 -42.27 46.33
N ALA A 27 -6.99 -42.06 46.29
CA ALA A 27 -6.07 -43.12 45.89
C ALA A 27 -6.44 -44.37 46.68
N GLU A 28 -6.73 -45.46 45.97
CA GLU A 28 -7.06 -46.73 46.61
C GLU A 28 -5.80 -47.19 47.33
N LYS A 29 -5.82 -47.10 48.66
CA LYS A 29 -4.71 -47.45 49.52
C LYS A 29 -4.86 -48.91 49.93
N ILE A 30 -3.92 -49.74 49.49
CA ILE A 30 -3.85 -51.15 49.90
C ILE A 30 -2.88 -51.23 51.08
N GLU A 31 -3.41 -51.58 52.26
CA GLU A 31 -2.60 -51.98 53.42
C GLU A 31 -2.61 -53.51 53.52
N GLU A 32 -1.43 -54.11 53.57
CA GLU A 32 -1.28 -55.55 53.78
C GLU A 32 -1.82 -55.95 55.16
N ASN A 33 -2.96 -56.66 55.18
CA ASN A 33 -3.51 -57.23 56.41
C ASN A 33 -3.08 -58.70 56.62
N GLU A 34 -2.60 -59.37 55.57
CA GLU A 34 -2.03 -60.72 55.56
C GLU A 34 -0.82 -60.72 54.59
N ASP A 35 0.21 -61.49 54.90
CA ASP A 35 1.47 -61.57 54.17
C ASP A 35 1.26 -61.93 52.68
N ALA A 36 1.93 -61.21 51.78
CA ALA A 36 1.78 -61.38 50.34
C ALA A 36 2.45 -62.69 49.86
N PRO A 37 2.02 -63.27 48.74
CA PRO A 37 2.63 -64.49 48.23
C PRO A 37 4.11 -64.28 47.87
N GLU A 38 4.99 -65.19 48.30
CA GLU A 38 6.45 -65.01 48.10
C GLU A 38 6.94 -65.25 46.66
N ASN A 39 6.14 -65.93 45.83
CA ASN A 39 6.57 -66.43 44.52
C ASN A 39 5.61 -66.03 43.41
N ILE A 40 6.19 -65.57 42.31
CA ILE A 40 5.47 -65.37 41.05
C ILE A 40 5.11 -66.76 40.51
N PRO A 41 3.82 -67.05 40.22
CA PRO A 41 3.43 -68.34 39.67
C PRO A 41 4.14 -68.63 38.35
N GLY A 42 4.53 -69.89 38.15
CA GLY A 42 5.18 -70.33 36.91
C GLY A 42 4.26 -70.15 35.70
N PRO A 43 4.79 -70.11 34.46
CA PRO A 43 3.97 -69.85 33.26
C PRO A 43 2.81 -70.85 33.08
N PHE A 44 2.95 -72.07 33.62
CA PHE A 44 1.94 -73.15 33.59
C PHE A 44 1.05 -73.25 34.84
N GLU A 45 1.29 -72.45 35.88
CA GLU A 45 0.55 -72.54 37.15
C GLU A 45 -0.68 -71.62 37.12
N THR A 46 -1.87 -72.20 37.30
CA THR A 46 -3.08 -71.44 37.58
C THR A 46 -3.01 -70.90 39.01
N HIS A 47 -3.23 -69.59 39.20
CA HIS A 47 -3.30 -68.97 40.52
C HIS A 47 -4.69 -68.37 40.76
N GLU A 48 -5.07 -68.27 42.03
CA GLU A 48 -6.30 -67.59 42.50
C GLU A 48 -6.01 -66.17 43.04
N ILE A 49 -4.79 -65.66 42.82
CA ILE A 49 -4.40 -64.29 43.23
C ILE A 49 -5.27 -63.28 42.48
N ILE A 50 -5.90 -62.36 43.21
CA ILE A 50 -6.74 -61.28 42.66
C ILE A 50 -5.82 -60.15 42.18
N PRO A 51 -6.02 -59.59 40.98
CA PRO A 51 -5.20 -58.50 40.49
C PRO A 51 -5.50 -57.20 41.24
N ASN A 52 -4.46 -56.45 41.58
CA ASN A 52 -4.60 -55.07 42.04
C ASN A 52 -4.92 -54.17 40.84
N THR A 53 -6.11 -53.60 40.84
CA THR A 53 -6.60 -52.79 39.72
C THR A 53 -6.18 -51.33 39.83
N VAL A 54 -5.51 -50.81 38.80
CA VAL A 54 -5.12 -49.40 38.67
C VAL A 54 -6.04 -48.69 37.69
N ASN A 55 -6.57 -47.53 38.10
CA ASN A 55 -7.32 -46.65 37.20
C ASN A 55 -6.36 -46.08 36.14
N ALA A 56 -6.63 -46.35 34.86
CA ALA A 56 -5.80 -45.78 33.79
C ALA A 56 -6.31 -44.41 33.36
N CYS A 57 -5.39 -43.44 33.35
CA CYS A 57 -5.67 -42.09 32.88
C CYS A 57 -5.89 -42.09 31.35
N GLU A 58 -7.01 -41.50 30.90
CA GLU A 58 -7.33 -41.37 29.47
C GLU A 58 -6.42 -40.35 28.76
N PRO A 59 -6.07 -40.59 27.47
CA PRO A 59 -5.05 -39.82 26.75
C PRO A 59 -5.36 -38.32 26.57
N LYS A 60 -6.60 -37.88 26.79
CA LYS A 60 -7.01 -36.47 26.60
C LYS A 60 -6.65 -35.54 27.77
N ASN A 61 -6.50 -36.04 29.00
CA ASN A 61 -6.44 -35.19 30.21
C ASN A 61 -5.21 -35.38 31.10
N CYS A 62 -4.20 -36.14 30.67
CA CYS A 62 -3.07 -36.47 31.53
C CYS A 62 -1.91 -35.46 31.40
N ALA A 63 -1.84 -34.47 32.30
CA ALA A 63 -0.65 -33.67 32.54
C ALA A 63 0.12 -34.24 33.74
N LEU A 64 1.39 -34.61 33.54
CA LEU A 64 2.30 -35.10 34.57
C LEU A 64 2.73 -33.96 35.50
N ASN A 65 1.84 -33.59 36.42
CA ASN A 65 2.25 -32.98 37.68
C ASN A 65 2.08 -34.03 38.78
N SER A 66 3.06 -34.11 39.67
CA SER A 66 3.25 -35.12 40.74
C SER A 66 2.17 -35.13 41.84
N PHE A 67 0.94 -34.73 41.52
CA PHE A 67 -0.20 -34.64 42.44
C PHE A 67 -1.51 -34.99 41.73
N ASN A 68 -1.53 -36.08 40.96
CA ASN A 68 -2.77 -36.64 40.43
C ASN A 68 -3.28 -37.80 41.32
N PRO A 69 -4.55 -37.81 41.72
CA PRO A 69 -5.11 -38.72 42.72
C PRO A 69 -5.45 -40.14 42.20
N GLU A 70 -4.92 -40.54 41.05
CA GLU A 70 -5.25 -41.81 40.37
C GLU A 70 -4.12 -42.85 40.42
N SER A 71 -3.19 -42.70 41.38
CA SER A 71 -2.13 -43.68 41.65
C SER A 71 -2.62 -44.78 42.59
N LEU A 72 -2.31 -46.05 42.31
CA LEU A 72 -2.47 -47.12 43.30
C LEU A 72 -1.32 -47.05 44.29
N GLN A 73 -1.61 -46.95 45.59
CA GLN A 73 -0.59 -46.94 46.63
C GLN A 73 -0.63 -48.26 47.42
N ILE A 74 0.53 -48.92 47.50
CA ILE A 74 0.74 -50.17 48.23
C ILE A 74 1.69 -49.89 49.38
N ASP A 75 1.20 -50.09 50.61
CA ASP A 75 2.00 -50.02 51.83
C ASP A 75 2.20 -51.44 52.38
N GLY A 76 3.45 -51.88 52.49
CA GLY A 76 3.83 -53.19 52.98
C GLY A 76 4.90 -53.15 54.07
N GLU A 77 5.07 -54.26 54.78
CA GLU A 77 6.02 -54.42 55.88
C GLU A 77 6.80 -55.72 55.77
N PHE A 78 8.14 -55.63 55.71
CA PHE A 78 9.00 -56.81 55.76
C PHE A 78 9.14 -57.31 57.20
N GLU A 79 8.74 -58.55 57.48
CA GLU A 79 8.93 -59.19 58.79
C GLU A 79 10.38 -59.63 59.01
N ASN A 80 11.06 -60.08 57.95
CA ASN A 80 12.43 -60.58 57.99
C ASN A 80 13.16 -60.45 56.64
N SER A 81 14.47 -60.74 56.59
CA SER A 81 15.28 -60.60 55.36
C SER A 81 14.98 -61.62 54.25
N ASN A 82 14.16 -62.64 54.52
CA ASN A 82 13.73 -63.60 53.51
C ASN A 82 12.36 -63.24 52.92
N ASP A 83 11.68 -62.28 53.54
CA ASP A 83 10.35 -61.84 53.19
C ASP A 83 10.32 -61.14 51.82
N LYS A 84 9.31 -61.46 51.03
CA LYS A 84 9.21 -61.14 49.61
C LYS A 84 7.74 -60.97 49.24
N ASP A 85 7.37 -59.76 48.87
CA ASP A 85 5.98 -59.50 48.49
C ASP A 85 5.82 -59.56 46.99
N VAL A 86 4.81 -60.28 46.52
CA VAL A 86 4.47 -60.36 45.09
C VAL A 86 3.08 -59.81 44.83
N TYR A 87 3.01 -58.85 43.91
CA TYR A 87 1.76 -58.24 43.46
C TYR A 87 1.53 -58.49 41.98
N TRP A 88 0.28 -58.81 41.65
CA TRP A 88 -0.22 -58.82 40.28
C TRP A 88 -0.93 -57.49 40.00
N ILE A 89 -0.49 -56.76 38.97
CA ILE A 89 -1.06 -55.47 38.60
C ILE A 89 -1.90 -55.61 37.33
N HIS A 90 -3.09 -55.03 37.35
CA HIS A 90 -4.00 -54.95 36.21
C HIS A 90 -4.59 -53.56 36.09
N SER A 91 -5.01 -53.14 34.90
CA SER A 91 -5.73 -51.90 34.72
C SER A 91 -7.18 -52.11 34.28
N ASN A 92 -8.07 -51.27 34.79
CA ASN A 92 -9.47 -51.24 34.37
C ASN A 92 -9.71 -50.52 33.02
N SER A 93 -8.64 -50.17 32.28
CA SER A 93 -8.70 -49.51 30.98
C SER A 93 -9.51 -50.29 29.94
N SER A 94 -10.23 -49.55 29.09
CA SER A 94 -10.89 -50.08 27.88
C SER A 94 -9.89 -50.43 26.77
N ILE A 95 -8.73 -49.75 26.72
CA ILE A 95 -7.62 -50.04 25.82
C ILE A 95 -6.58 -50.86 26.58
N LYS A 96 -6.34 -52.09 26.15
CA LYS A 96 -5.53 -53.08 26.86
C LYS A 96 -4.02 -52.98 26.61
N ASN A 97 -3.56 -52.00 25.83
CA ASN A 97 -2.15 -51.66 25.69
C ASN A 97 -1.79 -50.54 26.67
N ILE A 98 -1.00 -50.88 27.69
CA ILE A 98 -0.80 -50.02 28.86
C ILE A 98 0.69 -49.97 29.23
N THR A 99 1.12 -48.82 29.72
CA THR A 99 2.45 -48.66 30.35
C THR A 99 2.28 -48.35 31.82
N TYR A 100 3.18 -48.92 32.63
CA TYR A 100 3.21 -48.76 34.07
C TYR A 100 4.43 -47.95 34.49
N GLU A 101 4.23 -47.00 35.40
CA GLU A 101 5.28 -46.31 36.14
C GLU A 101 5.18 -46.71 37.61
N ILE A 102 6.26 -47.29 38.13
CA ILE A 102 6.34 -47.73 39.53
C ILE A 102 7.31 -46.82 40.25
N CYS A 103 6.88 -46.26 41.38
CA CYS A 103 7.64 -45.36 42.21
C CYS A 103 7.79 -45.92 43.62
N ILE A 104 9.01 -45.89 44.18
CA ILE A 104 9.23 -46.10 45.60
C ILE A 104 9.07 -44.75 46.28
N ASP A 105 7.94 -44.51 46.95
CA ASP A 105 7.64 -43.21 47.57
C ASP A 105 8.38 -43.04 48.88
N ARG A 106 8.34 -44.08 49.72
CA ARG A 106 9.02 -44.10 51.02
C ARG A 106 9.52 -45.50 51.31
N SER A 107 10.74 -45.62 51.81
CA SER A 107 11.23 -46.89 52.35
C SER A 107 12.11 -46.66 53.56
N THR A 108 11.89 -47.43 54.62
CA THR A 108 12.75 -47.44 55.81
C THR A 108 13.97 -48.36 55.66
N VAL A 109 13.98 -49.20 54.61
CA VAL A 109 15.04 -50.16 54.30
C VAL A 109 15.45 -50.10 52.83
N PRO A 110 16.67 -50.54 52.45
CA PRO A 110 17.00 -50.75 51.06
C PRO A 110 16.04 -51.76 50.42
N ILE A 111 15.47 -51.41 49.26
CA ILE A 111 14.42 -52.19 48.59
C ILE A 111 14.77 -52.39 47.12
N SER A 112 14.46 -53.58 46.61
CA SER A 112 14.64 -53.94 45.21
C SER A 112 13.35 -54.52 44.65
N ILE A 113 12.89 -53.94 43.55
CA ILE A 113 11.66 -54.28 42.85
C ILE A 113 12.03 -55.00 41.56
N TYR A 114 11.59 -56.24 41.44
CA TYR A 114 11.79 -57.14 40.31
C TYR A 114 10.48 -57.27 39.51
N PRO A 115 10.33 -56.52 38.41
CA PRO A 115 9.20 -56.64 37.52
C PRO A 115 9.36 -57.87 36.62
N SER A 116 8.30 -58.64 36.46
CA SER A 116 8.23 -59.79 35.55
C SER A 116 6.96 -59.70 34.72
N ILE A 117 7.06 -59.92 33.41
CA ILE A 117 5.93 -59.98 32.50
C ILE A 117 5.68 -61.45 32.17
N ARG A 118 4.47 -61.92 32.44
CA ARG A 118 4.05 -63.30 32.19
C ARG A 118 3.06 -63.31 31.03
N ASN A 119 3.35 -64.08 29.98
CA ASN A 119 2.39 -64.33 28.90
C ASN A 119 1.83 -65.77 29.03
N PRO A 120 0.62 -65.96 29.57
CA PRO A 120 -0.02 -67.28 29.68
C PRO A 120 -0.29 -67.95 28.31
N THR A 121 -0.36 -67.19 27.22
CA THR A 121 -0.68 -67.72 25.88
C THR A 121 0.54 -68.23 25.09
N GLU A 122 1.69 -67.56 25.22
CA GLU A 122 2.91 -67.87 24.45
C GLU A 122 4.02 -68.55 25.27
N ASN A 123 3.76 -68.83 26.57
CA ASN A 123 4.69 -69.50 27.47
C ASN A 123 6.04 -68.76 27.61
N LEU A 124 5.97 -67.43 27.73
CA LEU A 124 7.11 -66.55 27.88
C LEU A 124 7.04 -65.82 29.24
N MET A 125 8.14 -65.83 29.98
CA MET A 125 8.34 -64.99 31.16
C MET A 125 9.55 -64.11 30.88
N SER A 126 9.35 -62.79 30.87
CA SER A 126 10.43 -61.81 30.66
C SER A 126 10.62 -60.97 31.91
N ASN A 127 11.86 -60.86 32.37
CA ASN A 127 12.19 -60.02 33.52
C ASN A 127 12.49 -58.60 33.04
N GLY A 128 11.81 -57.62 33.60
CA GLY A 128 12.10 -56.21 33.36
C GLY A 128 13.34 -55.75 34.14
N GLU A 129 13.77 -54.53 33.86
CA GLU A 129 14.90 -53.95 34.58
C GLU A 129 14.55 -53.68 36.05
N ILE A 130 15.45 -54.05 36.95
CA ILE A 130 15.26 -53.93 38.40
C ILE A 130 15.26 -52.44 38.80
N LEU A 131 14.35 -52.05 39.69
CA LEU A 131 14.36 -50.76 40.39
C LEU A 131 14.93 -50.98 41.79
N THR A 132 16.05 -50.32 42.11
CA THR A 132 16.75 -50.48 43.39
C THR A 132 16.85 -49.15 44.12
N SER A 133 16.68 -49.19 45.44
CA SER A 133 17.02 -48.12 46.35
C SER A 133 18.05 -48.62 47.36
N ASP A 134 19.30 -48.19 47.21
CA ASP A 134 20.41 -48.65 48.05
C ASP A 134 20.38 -48.07 49.48
N THR A 135 19.58 -47.03 49.71
CA THR A 135 19.38 -46.38 51.02
C THR A 135 17.90 -46.21 51.32
N PRO A 136 17.50 -46.06 52.61
CA PRO A 136 16.16 -45.62 52.98
C PRO A 136 15.84 -44.28 52.30
N THR A 137 14.73 -44.20 51.56
CA THR A 137 14.36 -43.03 50.77
C THR A 137 13.13 -42.34 51.31
N VAL A 138 13.18 -41.00 51.30
CA VAL A 138 12.05 -40.10 51.59
C VAL A 138 11.59 -39.37 50.31
N GLU A 139 12.38 -39.49 49.23
CA GLU A 139 12.09 -38.95 47.90
C GLU A 139 11.69 -40.09 46.96
N SER A 140 10.68 -39.83 46.11
CA SER A 140 10.12 -40.84 45.20
C SER A 140 11.09 -41.22 44.10
N ILE A 141 11.50 -42.49 44.02
CA ILE A 141 12.30 -43.01 42.90
C ILE A 141 11.38 -43.76 41.94
N CYS A 142 11.19 -43.22 40.74
CA CYS A 142 10.26 -43.74 39.73
C CYS A 142 10.97 -44.39 38.55
N LYS A 143 10.37 -45.47 38.01
CA LYS A 143 10.81 -46.10 36.77
C LYS A 143 9.62 -46.52 35.90
N LYS A 144 9.75 -46.31 34.59
CA LYS A 144 8.75 -46.65 33.57
C LYS A 144 9.08 -47.99 32.92
N TYR A 145 8.06 -48.81 32.73
CA TYR A 145 8.15 -50.14 32.14
C TYR A 145 7.58 -50.19 30.72
N PRO A 146 8.02 -51.16 29.89
CA PRO A 146 7.55 -51.29 28.51
C PRO A 146 6.04 -51.54 28.43
N VAL A 147 5.47 -51.36 27.24
CA VAL A 147 4.04 -51.61 26.99
C VAL A 147 3.72 -53.07 27.21
N ILE A 148 2.62 -53.32 27.91
CA ILE A 148 2.07 -54.65 28.14
C ILE A 148 0.70 -54.70 27.48
N ASN A 149 0.43 -55.78 26.74
CA ASN A 149 -0.89 -56.05 26.22
C ASN A 149 -1.66 -56.93 27.21
N GLU A 150 -2.47 -56.31 28.05
CA GLU A 150 -3.23 -56.98 29.11
C GLU A 150 -4.25 -58.02 28.63
N ASN A 151 -4.49 -58.13 27.32
CA ASN A 151 -5.28 -59.26 26.79
C ASN A 151 -4.53 -60.59 26.91
N ASN A 152 -3.20 -60.54 26.78
CA ASN A 152 -2.36 -61.73 26.63
C ASN A 152 -1.22 -61.79 27.67
N GLU A 153 -0.94 -60.70 28.37
CA GLU A 153 0.21 -60.54 29.25
C GLU A 153 -0.19 -59.97 30.62
N GLU A 154 0.47 -60.44 31.68
CA GLU A 154 0.26 -60.05 33.07
C GLU A 154 1.53 -59.40 33.62
N LEU A 155 1.38 -58.26 34.32
CA LEU A 155 2.49 -57.62 35.03
C LEU A 155 2.57 -58.10 36.47
N TRP A 156 3.70 -58.68 36.84
CA TRP A 156 4.02 -59.11 38.19
C TRP A 156 5.15 -58.26 38.76
N ILE A 157 5.03 -57.88 40.02
CA ILE A 157 6.06 -57.13 40.73
C ILE A 157 6.44 -57.92 41.96
N LYS A 158 7.72 -58.26 42.09
CA LYS A 158 8.28 -58.86 43.30
C LYS A 158 9.14 -57.85 44.04
N VAL A 159 8.78 -57.56 45.27
CA VAL A 159 9.48 -56.62 46.15
C VAL A 159 10.33 -57.44 47.12
N SER A 160 11.56 -57.00 47.38
CA SER A 160 12.41 -57.64 48.38
C SER A 160 13.39 -56.68 49.01
N SER A 161 13.73 -56.93 50.28
CA SER A 161 14.74 -56.19 51.02
C SER A 161 15.94 -57.07 51.39
N LEU A 162 17.11 -56.44 51.54
CA LEU A 162 18.32 -57.07 52.10
C LEU A 162 18.41 -56.90 53.63
N SER A 163 17.43 -56.24 54.27
CA SER A 163 17.44 -55.89 55.70
C SER A 163 16.45 -56.71 56.52
N THR A 164 16.58 -56.68 57.86
CA THR A 164 15.88 -57.61 58.77
C THR A 164 14.45 -57.23 59.13
N SER A 165 14.02 -55.98 58.98
CA SER A 165 12.61 -55.57 59.05
C SER A 165 12.44 -54.11 58.65
N GLY A 166 11.31 -53.75 58.04
CA GLY A 166 10.99 -52.36 57.71
C GLY A 166 9.82 -52.18 56.76
N ASN A 167 9.28 -50.97 56.76
CA ASN A 167 8.09 -50.59 56.01
C ASN A 167 8.49 -49.90 54.70
N TYR A 168 7.67 -50.11 53.67
CA TYR A 168 7.79 -49.45 52.38
C TYR A 168 6.44 -48.98 51.86
N SER A 169 6.48 -48.03 50.94
CA SER A 169 5.34 -47.47 50.23
C SER A 169 5.70 -47.33 48.76
N ILE A 170 4.91 -47.96 47.90
CA ILE A 170 5.09 -47.95 46.45
C ILE A 170 3.84 -47.34 45.82
N SER A 171 4.01 -46.41 44.89
CA SER A 171 2.92 -45.96 44.02
C SER A 171 3.08 -46.51 42.61
N ILE A 172 1.94 -46.87 42.02
CA ILE A 172 1.86 -47.43 40.66
C ILE A 172 0.88 -46.59 39.86
N ASN A 173 1.39 -46.02 38.77
CA ASN A 173 0.62 -45.25 37.81
C ASN A 173 0.49 -46.03 36.51
N SER A 174 -0.70 -46.01 35.91
CA SER A 174 -0.95 -46.65 34.61
C SER A 174 -1.36 -45.62 33.56
N LYS A 175 -0.83 -45.75 32.33
CA LYS A 175 -1.13 -44.87 31.21
C LYS A 175 -1.60 -45.69 30.00
N GLN A 176 -2.75 -45.31 29.45
CA GLN A 176 -3.27 -45.88 28.21
C GLN A 176 -2.42 -45.45 27.00
N ILE A 177 -2.18 -46.39 26.09
CA ILE A 177 -1.59 -46.11 24.79
C ILE A 177 -2.67 -46.31 23.73
N GLY A 178 -3.26 -45.20 23.27
CA GLY A 178 -4.07 -45.22 22.07
C GLY A 178 -3.20 -45.41 20.84
N ILE A 179 -3.61 -46.28 19.91
CA ILE A 179 -3.02 -46.41 18.56
C ILE A 179 -3.52 -45.25 17.67
N ILE A 180 -3.53 -44.03 18.21
CA ILE A 180 -4.03 -42.83 17.54
C ILE A 180 -2.91 -41.82 17.60
N GLY A 181 -2.25 -41.59 16.47
CA GLY A 181 -1.05 -40.75 16.49
C GLY A 181 -0.74 -40.04 15.18
N GLN A 182 -0.97 -40.65 14.01
CA GLN A 182 -0.61 -40.04 12.74
C GLN A 182 -1.76 -39.20 12.16
N GLU A 183 -1.69 -37.89 12.34
CA GLU A 183 -2.53 -36.94 11.62
C GLU A 183 -1.81 -36.52 10.34
N PHE A 184 -2.44 -36.78 9.19
CA PHE A 184 -1.99 -36.33 7.88
C PHE A 184 -2.81 -35.12 7.45
N LEU A 185 -2.12 -34.02 7.18
CA LEU A 185 -2.67 -32.78 6.66
C LEU A 185 -1.99 -32.50 5.33
N GLU A 186 -2.75 -32.61 4.25
CA GLU A 186 -2.28 -32.38 2.88
C GLU A 186 -2.91 -31.13 2.28
N ASN A 187 -2.06 -30.30 1.70
CA ASN A 187 -2.42 -29.20 0.83
C ASN A 187 -1.41 -29.16 -0.34
N SER A 188 -1.78 -28.58 -1.48
CA SER A 188 -0.97 -28.60 -2.72
C SER A 188 0.46 -28.03 -2.58
N THR A 189 0.73 -27.28 -1.51
CA THR A 189 2.01 -26.62 -1.24
C THR A 189 2.65 -27.06 0.08
N HIS A 190 1.93 -27.80 0.92
CA HIS A 190 2.36 -28.15 2.28
C HIS A 190 1.82 -29.54 2.66
N ILE A 191 2.72 -30.43 3.07
CA ILE A 191 2.38 -31.73 3.63
C ILE A 191 2.91 -31.74 5.06
N SER A 192 2.03 -31.99 6.03
CA SER A 192 2.45 -32.18 7.42
C SER A 192 1.95 -33.49 7.99
N TYR A 193 2.89 -34.26 8.54
CA TYR A 193 2.63 -35.46 9.32
C TYR A 193 2.96 -35.15 10.77
N HIS A 194 2.00 -35.41 11.65
CA HIS A 194 2.22 -35.31 13.08
C HIS A 194 2.05 -36.67 13.72
N ASN A 195 3.00 -37.08 14.57
CA ASN A 195 2.87 -38.26 15.41
C ASN A 195 2.83 -37.87 16.89
N LYS A 196 1.68 -38.10 17.53
CA LYS A 196 1.49 -38.06 18.99
C LYS A 196 1.48 -39.48 19.54
N GLY A 197 2.60 -40.21 19.51
CA GLY A 197 2.59 -41.59 20.00
C GLY A 197 3.79 -42.46 19.65
N ILE A 198 3.59 -43.77 19.78
CA ILE A 198 4.60 -44.81 19.58
C ILE A 198 4.88 -45.02 18.10
N ASN A 199 6.16 -45.27 17.83
CA ASN A 199 6.71 -45.65 16.55
C ASN A 199 6.64 -47.17 16.32
N GLY A 200 5.89 -47.59 15.30
CA GLY A 200 5.66 -49.00 15.01
C GLY A 200 6.74 -49.63 14.13
N ASN A 201 7.76 -50.25 14.73
CA ASN A 201 8.18 -51.63 14.48
C ASN A 201 9.46 -51.99 15.29
N SER A 202 9.38 -53.08 16.06
CA SER A 202 10.48 -53.94 16.56
C SER A 202 11.75 -53.31 17.16
N SER A 203 11.99 -53.54 18.47
CA SER A 203 13.27 -53.58 19.22
C SER A 203 14.25 -52.38 19.20
N LEU A 204 14.17 -51.52 18.19
CA LEU A 204 14.89 -50.26 17.96
C LEU A 204 13.82 -49.33 17.36
N GLY A 205 13.68 -48.08 17.83
CA GLY A 205 12.57 -47.18 17.48
C GLY A 205 12.54 -46.69 16.02
N LYS A 206 12.51 -47.61 15.05
CA LYS A 206 12.37 -47.33 13.62
C LYS A 206 10.91 -47.07 13.30
N THR A 207 10.63 -45.87 12.82
CA THR A 207 9.39 -45.59 12.10
C THR A 207 9.69 -45.17 10.69
N THR A 208 9.15 -45.94 9.77
CA THR A 208 9.07 -45.57 8.37
C THR A 208 7.87 -44.66 8.19
N VAL A 209 8.08 -43.43 7.70
CA VAL A 209 7.00 -42.54 7.29
C VAL A 209 7.05 -42.42 5.77
N GLN A 210 6.06 -42.98 5.09
CA GLN A 210 5.93 -42.77 3.66
C GLN A 210 5.21 -41.43 3.45
N ILE A 211 5.95 -40.38 3.07
CA ILE A 211 5.44 -39.00 3.11
C ILE A 211 4.78 -38.58 1.78
N LEU A 212 5.10 -39.21 0.64
CA LEU A 212 4.97 -38.49 -0.64
C LEU A 212 4.48 -39.34 -1.80
N ASN A 213 3.17 -39.63 -1.93
CA ASN A 213 2.64 -40.37 -3.10
C ASN A 213 1.83 -39.54 -4.11
N HIS A 214 1.82 -38.19 -4.03
CA HIS A 214 0.83 -37.41 -4.80
C HIS A 214 1.35 -36.16 -5.54
N SER A 215 2.40 -35.45 -5.12
CA SER A 215 2.59 -34.06 -5.59
C SER A 215 4.03 -33.62 -5.88
N ILE A 216 4.96 -34.54 -6.04
CA ILE A 216 6.35 -34.19 -6.39
C ILE A 216 6.50 -34.21 -7.90
N GLU A 217 6.65 -33.03 -8.48
CA GLU A 217 7.15 -32.87 -9.84
C GLU A 217 8.67 -32.68 -9.80
N GLU A 218 9.34 -33.03 -10.90
CA GLU A 218 10.79 -32.91 -11.04
C GLU A 218 11.23 -31.44 -10.89
N GLY A 219 12.43 -31.19 -10.36
CA GLY A 219 12.97 -29.82 -10.23
C GLY A 219 12.45 -28.98 -9.06
N HIS A 220 11.34 -29.37 -8.42
CA HIS A 220 10.78 -28.63 -7.29
C HIS A 220 11.75 -28.55 -6.12
N LEU A 221 11.92 -27.35 -5.57
CA LEU A 221 12.66 -27.12 -4.33
C LEU A 221 11.72 -27.33 -3.14
N TRP A 222 12.03 -28.32 -2.32
CA TRP A 222 11.27 -28.67 -1.12
C TRP A 222 12.06 -28.33 0.14
N ASN A 223 11.37 -27.80 1.15
CA ASN A 223 11.90 -27.60 2.48
C ASN A 223 11.32 -28.66 3.42
N LEU A 224 12.18 -29.56 3.91
CA LEU A 224 11.83 -30.56 4.90
C LEU A 224 12.23 -30.08 6.30
N GLU A 225 11.22 -29.84 7.13
CA GLU A 225 11.35 -29.53 8.54
C GLU A 225 10.92 -30.75 9.36
N LEU A 226 11.83 -31.30 10.16
CA LEU A 226 11.52 -32.33 11.13
C LEU A 226 11.81 -31.85 12.54
N VAL A 227 10.85 -32.06 13.42
CA VAL A 227 10.88 -31.66 14.82
C VAL A 227 10.61 -32.91 15.66
N SER A 228 11.52 -33.27 16.58
CA SER A 228 11.29 -34.38 17.51
C SER A 228 11.86 -34.13 18.90
N ASP A 229 11.24 -34.77 19.89
CA ASP A 229 11.63 -34.74 21.31
C ASP A 229 12.86 -35.62 21.62
N SER A 230 13.29 -36.51 20.71
CA SER A 230 14.43 -37.42 20.90
C SER A 230 15.41 -37.37 19.72
N PRO A 231 16.68 -37.81 19.90
CA PRO A 231 17.63 -37.87 18.79
C PRO A 231 17.18 -38.89 17.73
N TYR A 232 17.31 -38.50 16.48
CA TYR A 232 16.93 -39.31 15.32
C TYR A 232 17.92 -39.18 14.17
N SER A 233 18.00 -40.23 13.38
CA SER A 233 18.61 -40.24 12.05
C SER A 233 17.52 -40.32 10.99
N ILE A 234 17.67 -39.49 9.95
CA ILE A 234 16.78 -39.49 8.79
C ILE A 234 17.55 -40.06 7.61
N TYR A 235 16.95 -41.03 6.93
CA TYR A 235 17.34 -41.40 5.59
C TYR A 235 16.12 -41.48 4.68
N SER A 236 16.25 -41.05 3.43
CA SER A 236 15.17 -41.14 2.44
C SER A 236 15.49 -42.13 1.33
N ARG A 237 14.46 -42.81 0.87
CA ARG A 237 14.49 -43.64 -0.34
C ARG A 237 13.60 -43.00 -1.39
N CYS A 238 14.15 -42.79 -2.57
CA CYS A 238 13.37 -42.37 -3.72
C CYS A 238 13.00 -43.59 -4.55
N HIS A 239 11.73 -43.67 -4.89
CA HIS A 239 11.21 -44.61 -5.86
C HIS A 239 11.15 -43.88 -7.20
N LEU A 240 11.96 -44.34 -8.15
CA LEU A 240 11.97 -43.81 -9.50
C LEU A 240 10.84 -44.45 -10.32
N ASN A 241 10.35 -43.75 -11.34
CA ASN A 241 9.36 -44.24 -12.31
C ASN A 241 9.82 -45.52 -13.03
N THR A 242 11.11 -45.83 -13.00
CA THR A 242 11.72 -47.07 -13.53
C THR A 242 11.59 -48.28 -12.59
N GLY A 243 11.08 -48.10 -11.36
CA GLY A 243 10.98 -49.11 -10.33
C GLY A 243 12.27 -49.32 -9.51
N GLU A 244 13.34 -48.56 -9.78
CA GLU A 244 14.57 -48.59 -9.00
C GLU A 244 14.43 -47.77 -7.70
N MET A 245 14.97 -48.32 -6.60
CA MET A 245 15.04 -47.64 -5.30
C MET A 245 16.45 -47.13 -5.05
N THR A 246 16.61 -45.82 -4.83
CA THR A 246 17.89 -45.20 -4.51
C THR A 246 17.81 -44.41 -3.21
N ASN A 247 18.92 -44.34 -2.47
CA ASN A 247 18.98 -43.47 -1.29
C ASN A 247 19.20 -42.03 -1.74
N CYS A 248 18.31 -41.12 -1.34
CA CYS A 248 18.35 -39.74 -1.81
C CYS A 248 18.97 -38.78 -0.80
N LEU A 249 18.63 -38.92 0.48
CA LEU A 249 19.04 -38.02 1.54
C LEU A 249 19.44 -38.83 2.77
N SER A 250 20.51 -38.44 3.45
CA SER A 250 20.86 -38.96 4.78
C SER A 250 21.35 -37.82 5.65
N LYS A 251 20.67 -37.55 6.76
CA LYS A 251 21.07 -36.52 7.73
C LYS A 251 20.79 -37.00 9.15
N ASN A 252 21.75 -36.76 10.05
CA ASN A 252 21.65 -37.12 11.45
C ASN A 252 21.44 -35.87 12.29
N SER A 253 20.50 -35.90 13.25
CA SER A 253 20.35 -34.84 14.23
C SER A 253 21.36 -35.06 15.36
N THR A 254 22.18 -34.06 15.68
CA THR A 254 23.15 -34.13 16.79
C THR A 254 23.06 -32.95 17.76
N ASN A 255 22.19 -31.96 17.52
CA ASN A 255 22.13 -30.76 18.34
C ASN A 255 21.16 -30.88 19.52
N ILE A 256 21.66 -30.49 20.70
CA ILE A 256 21.00 -30.48 22.01
C ILE A 256 20.77 -29.02 22.41
N GLU A 257 19.86 -28.32 21.72
CA GLU A 257 19.30 -27.07 22.24
C GLU A 257 17.84 -27.01 21.83
N ASN A 258 16.96 -27.41 22.77
CA ASN A 258 15.50 -27.35 22.70
C ASN A 258 14.88 -27.85 21.38
N ILE A 259 14.50 -29.14 21.39
CA ILE A 259 13.87 -29.90 20.32
C ILE A 259 14.86 -30.24 19.19
N HIS A 260 15.04 -31.54 18.93
CA HIS A 260 15.92 -32.00 17.85
C HIS A 260 15.28 -31.62 16.51
N LYS A 261 15.64 -30.43 16.01
CA LYS A 261 15.10 -29.88 14.77
C LYS A 261 16.12 -30.03 13.64
N ILE A 262 15.71 -30.69 12.56
CA ILE A 262 16.41 -30.67 11.29
C ILE A 262 15.58 -29.84 10.32
N ASN A 263 16.23 -28.90 9.65
CA ASN A 263 15.66 -28.22 8.50
C ASN A 263 16.67 -28.34 7.34
N PHE A 264 16.22 -28.83 6.19
CA PHE A 264 17.02 -28.75 4.98
C PHE A 264 16.17 -28.63 3.73
N ASP A 265 16.72 -27.93 2.74
CA ASP A 265 16.17 -27.87 1.41
C ASP A 265 16.72 -29.02 0.56
N TYR A 266 15.92 -29.51 -0.39
CA TYR A 266 16.35 -30.48 -1.40
C TYR A 266 15.57 -30.29 -2.69
N PHE A 267 16.23 -30.56 -3.83
CA PHE A 267 15.55 -30.62 -5.13
C PHE A 267 14.98 -32.03 -5.35
N SER A 268 13.79 -32.12 -5.93
CA SER A 268 13.22 -33.41 -6.32
C SER A 268 14.09 -34.08 -7.40
N PRO A 269 14.52 -35.34 -7.20
CA PRO A 269 15.30 -36.08 -8.19
C PRO A 269 14.54 -36.27 -9.51
N LYS A 270 15.29 -36.42 -10.60
CA LYS A 270 14.75 -36.73 -11.92
C LYS A 270 14.04 -38.09 -11.94
N GLY A 271 12.85 -38.16 -12.52
CA GLY A 271 12.07 -39.39 -12.72
C GLY A 271 11.44 -39.96 -11.46
N ILE A 272 11.05 -39.13 -10.49
CA ILE A 272 10.57 -39.60 -9.18
C ILE A 272 9.05 -39.86 -9.15
N GLU A 273 8.66 -40.98 -8.55
CA GLU A 273 7.26 -41.33 -8.30
C GLU A 273 6.86 -40.95 -6.87
N ASN A 274 7.68 -41.36 -5.90
CA ASN A 274 7.50 -41.03 -4.49
C ASN A 274 8.82 -41.00 -3.71
N ILE A 275 8.82 -40.26 -2.59
CA ILE A 275 9.92 -40.24 -1.62
C ILE A 275 9.41 -40.83 -0.29
N GLU A 276 10.05 -41.91 0.14
CA GLU A 276 9.88 -42.49 1.47
C GLU A 276 10.90 -41.85 2.43
N ILE A 277 10.43 -41.33 3.57
CA ILE A 277 11.29 -40.73 4.60
C ILE A 277 11.31 -41.64 5.82
N ILE A 278 12.46 -42.22 6.10
CA ILE A 278 12.60 -43.19 7.18
C ILE A 278 13.27 -42.50 8.37
N LEU A 279 12.58 -42.57 9.51
CA LEU A 279 12.99 -42.00 10.77
C LEU A 279 13.44 -43.11 11.71
N GLU A 280 14.72 -43.13 12.02
CA GLU A 280 15.29 -44.04 13.00
C GLU A 280 15.57 -43.26 14.28
N MET A 281 14.79 -43.55 15.33
CA MET A 281 14.85 -42.87 16.62
C MET A 281 15.45 -43.81 17.67
N ASP A 282 16.29 -43.26 18.56
CA ASP A 282 16.93 -44.05 19.62
C ASP A 282 15.93 -44.48 20.71
N LEU A 283 14.79 -43.79 20.82
CA LEU A 283 13.73 -44.06 21.79
C LEU A 283 12.43 -44.46 21.09
N TRP A 284 11.78 -45.50 21.61
CA TRP A 284 10.51 -46.05 21.13
C TRP A 284 9.30 -45.11 21.32
N LEU A 285 9.42 -44.14 22.22
CA LEU A 285 8.45 -43.08 22.50
C LEU A 285 9.07 -41.74 22.15
N GLY A 286 8.54 -41.07 21.13
CA GLY A 286 8.91 -39.70 20.81
C GLY A 286 7.84 -39.07 19.93
N ASN A 287 7.38 -37.87 20.31
CA ASN A 287 6.58 -37.08 19.40
C ASN A 287 7.49 -36.60 18.27
N TRP A 288 6.98 -36.65 17.05
CA TRP A 288 7.65 -36.04 15.92
C TRP A 288 6.64 -35.38 15.00
N GLU A 289 7.10 -34.34 14.33
CA GLU A 289 6.37 -33.61 13.32
C GLU A 289 7.28 -33.51 12.09
N VAL A 290 6.81 -34.01 10.95
CA VAL A 290 7.46 -33.81 9.66
C VAL A 290 6.61 -32.87 8.82
N LYS A 291 7.19 -31.74 8.44
CA LYS A 291 6.61 -30.79 7.50
C LYS A 291 7.46 -30.79 6.25
N ASN A 292 6.83 -31.00 5.11
CA ASN A 292 7.43 -30.77 3.81
C ASN A 292 6.68 -29.62 3.15
N SER A 293 7.38 -28.54 2.80
CA SER A 293 6.78 -27.35 2.20
C SER A 293 7.46 -27.01 0.88
N LEU A 294 6.66 -26.67 -0.12
CA LEU A 294 7.16 -26.26 -1.43
C LEU A 294 7.76 -24.85 -1.31
N ASN A 295 9.04 -24.71 -1.66
CA ASN A 295 9.71 -23.42 -1.65
C ASN A 295 9.41 -22.68 -2.96
N LYS A 296 8.83 -21.47 -2.85
CA LYS A 296 8.48 -20.61 -4.00
C LYS A 296 9.68 -20.07 -4.80
N LYS A 297 10.90 -20.40 -4.40
CA LYS A 297 12.15 -20.04 -5.09
C LYS A 297 12.71 -21.16 -5.97
N GLY A 298 12.07 -22.34 -5.97
CA GLY A 298 12.38 -23.41 -6.91
C GLY A 298 11.56 -23.24 -8.17
N ASP A 299 12.16 -23.64 -9.29
CA ASP A 299 11.48 -23.72 -10.58
C ASP A 299 10.69 -25.04 -10.68
N PRO A 300 9.35 -25.00 -10.69
CA PRO A 300 8.59 -26.10 -11.21
C PRO A 300 8.70 -26.08 -12.74
N PHE A 301 9.31 -27.11 -13.35
CA PHE A 301 9.30 -27.34 -14.80
C PHE A 301 7.88 -27.30 -15.44
N THR A 302 6.83 -27.20 -14.62
CA THR A 302 5.38 -27.18 -14.92
C THR A 302 4.67 -25.83 -14.61
N GLY A 303 5.37 -24.77 -14.21
CA GLY A 303 4.83 -23.39 -14.16
C GLY A 303 3.85 -23.04 -13.02
N ILE A 304 3.73 -23.88 -11.98
CA ILE A 304 2.65 -23.74 -10.96
C ILE A 304 2.99 -22.72 -9.84
N ALA A 305 4.25 -22.29 -9.70
CA ALA A 305 4.72 -21.44 -8.59
C ALA A 305 4.91 -19.95 -8.93
N GLY A 306 4.42 -19.49 -10.09
CA GLY A 306 4.61 -18.12 -10.56
C GLY A 306 5.87 -17.90 -11.41
N ASP A 307 6.62 -18.97 -11.65
CA ASP A 307 7.71 -19.06 -12.61
C ASP A 307 7.21 -19.62 -13.96
N ALA A 308 7.91 -19.33 -15.05
CA ALA A 308 7.63 -19.98 -16.33
C ALA A 308 8.28 -21.37 -16.37
N PRO A 309 7.72 -22.34 -17.11
CA PRO A 309 8.31 -23.66 -17.20
C PRO A 309 9.73 -23.60 -17.77
N GLY A 310 10.68 -24.19 -17.04
CA GLY A 310 12.07 -24.34 -17.45
C GLY A 310 12.28 -25.44 -18.50
N ASN A 311 13.46 -25.42 -19.13
CA ASN A 311 14.00 -26.46 -20.03
C ASN A 311 13.16 -26.79 -21.31
N LEU A 312 12.40 -25.83 -21.83
CA LEU A 312 11.79 -25.95 -23.16
C LEU A 312 12.82 -25.61 -24.26
N THR A 313 13.41 -26.66 -24.84
CA THR A 313 14.27 -26.52 -26.04
C THR A 313 13.46 -26.13 -27.26
N ASP A 314 12.21 -26.60 -27.35
CA ASP A 314 11.28 -26.32 -28.42
C ASP A 314 10.32 -25.17 -28.03
N LEU A 315 10.05 -24.26 -28.97
CA LEU A 315 9.04 -23.19 -28.84
C LEU A 315 7.59 -23.72 -28.74
N GLN A 316 7.41 -25.04 -28.60
CA GLN A 316 6.12 -25.71 -28.57
C GLN A 316 5.66 -25.89 -27.12
N CYS A 317 5.10 -24.81 -26.58
CA CYS A 317 4.27 -24.88 -25.39
C CYS A 317 2.81 -25.11 -25.79
N ASP A 318 2.18 -26.18 -25.30
CA ASP A 318 0.72 -26.27 -25.32
C ASP A 318 0.12 -25.28 -24.30
N GLU A 319 -1.08 -24.74 -24.55
CA GLU A 319 -1.73 -23.69 -23.74
C GLU A 319 -1.92 -24.01 -22.24
N VAL A 320 -1.63 -25.26 -21.84
CA VAL A 320 -1.79 -25.77 -20.47
C VAL A 320 -0.51 -25.58 -19.64
N GLU A 321 0.67 -25.48 -20.26
CA GLU A 321 1.96 -25.52 -19.55
C GLU A 321 2.65 -24.15 -19.41
N CYS A 322 2.45 -23.22 -20.35
CA CYS A 322 3.19 -21.96 -20.37
C CYS A 322 2.35 -20.75 -19.97
N THR A 323 2.97 -19.88 -19.18
CA THR A 323 2.36 -18.66 -18.64
C THR A 323 2.22 -17.59 -19.73
N LYS A 324 1.01 -17.04 -19.85
CA LYS A 324 0.71 -15.95 -20.80
C LYS A 324 1.00 -14.59 -20.13
N PHE A 325 1.74 -13.72 -20.82
CA PHE A 325 1.93 -12.34 -20.40
C PHE A 325 0.68 -11.51 -20.69
N GLU A 326 0.20 -10.81 -19.66
CA GLU A 326 -0.80 -9.76 -19.85
C GLU A 326 -0.11 -8.43 -20.13
N THR A 327 -0.18 -7.98 -21.39
CA THR A 327 0.40 -6.69 -21.76
C THR A 327 -0.34 -5.51 -21.11
N ASN A 328 0.37 -4.43 -20.80
CA ASN A 328 -0.18 -3.12 -20.36
C ASN A 328 -0.87 -3.09 -18.98
N THR A 329 -0.71 -4.12 -18.17
CA THR A 329 -1.23 -4.16 -16.78
C THR A 329 -0.30 -3.46 -15.77
N GLY A 330 0.97 -3.22 -16.15
CA GLY A 330 2.00 -2.74 -15.24
C GLY A 330 2.46 -3.80 -14.23
N LEU A 331 2.00 -5.05 -14.36
CA LEU A 331 2.45 -6.17 -13.55
C LEU A 331 3.92 -6.49 -13.85
N ARG A 332 4.60 -7.02 -12.84
CA ARG A 332 5.99 -7.49 -12.89
C ARG A 332 5.98 -8.96 -12.54
N TYR A 333 6.59 -9.77 -13.39
CA TYR A 333 6.69 -11.21 -13.20
C TYR A 333 8.09 -11.52 -12.68
N LEU A 334 8.15 -12.40 -11.68
CA LEU A 334 9.38 -12.84 -11.04
C LEU A 334 9.60 -14.30 -11.41
N GLY A 335 10.80 -14.63 -11.86
CA GLY A 335 11.17 -16.02 -12.15
C GLY A 335 12.56 -16.38 -11.62
N THR A 336 12.82 -17.68 -11.56
CA THR A 336 14.01 -18.27 -10.95
C THR A 336 14.59 -19.38 -11.82
N MET A 337 15.87 -19.27 -12.16
CA MET A 337 16.61 -20.27 -12.92
C MET A 337 17.69 -20.93 -12.05
N PRO A 338 17.34 -22.00 -11.32
CA PRO A 338 18.29 -22.75 -10.49
C PRO A 338 19.30 -23.55 -11.31
N LEU A 339 20.59 -23.21 -11.18
CA LEU A 339 21.69 -23.95 -11.82
C LEU A 339 21.77 -25.42 -11.37
N GLY A 340 21.39 -25.72 -10.12
CA GLY A 340 21.49 -27.05 -9.52
C GLY A 340 20.67 -28.13 -10.23
N ILE A 341 19.59 -27.77 -10.92
CA ILE A 341 18.71 -28.70 -11.66
C ILE A 341 18.86 -28.59 -13.18
N PHE A 342 19.86 -27.84 -13.65
CA PHE A 342 20.09 -27.56 -15.07
C PHE A 342 18.89 -26.92 -15.77
N ASP A 343 18.26 -25.95 -15.13
CA ASP A 343 17.26 -25.15 -15.82
C ASP A 343 17.95 -24.15 -16.78
N GLU A 344 17.90 -24.50 -18.07
CA GLU A 344 18.58 -23.82 -19.16
C GLU A 344 17.83 -22.60 -19.68
N ALA A 345 16.50 -22.65 -19.70
CA ALA A 345 15.71 -21.60 -20.31
C ALA A 345 14.23 -21.63 -19.91
N ASP A 346 13.68 -20.43 -19.71
CA ASP A 346 12.25 -20.22 -19.46
C ASP A 346 11.58 -19.63 -20.69
N VAL A 347 10.37 -20.11 -20.99
CA VAL A 347 9.59 -19.64 -22.14
C VAL A 347 8.26 -19.05 -21.68
N TRP A 348 8.01 -17.83 -22.13
CA TRP A 348 6.78 -17.09 -21.88
C TRP A 348 6.03 -16.83 -23.20
N ILE A 349 4.70 -16.85 -23.13
CA ILE A 349 3.84 -16.54 -24.28
C ILE A 349 3.43 -15.07 -24.24
N LEU A 350 3.65 -14.34 -25.34
CA LEU A 350 3.20 -12.97 -25.54
C LEU A 350 2.12 -12.94 -26.63
N GLU A 351 0.88 -12.69 -26.24
CA GLU A 351 -0.23 -12.55 -27.17
C GLU A 351 -0.53 -11.07 -27.42
N ILE A 352 -0.39 -10.62 -28.67
CA ILE A 352 -0.70 -9.25 -29.07
C ILE A 352 -2.00 -9.27 -29.87
N ASN A 353 -3.06 -8.75 -29.24
CA ASN A 353 -4.38 -8.61 -29.85
C ASN A 353 -4.45 -7.33 -30.70
N GLY A 354 -4.67 -7.46 -32.01
CA GLY A 354 -4.76 -6.35 -32.94
C GLY A 354 -5.18 -6.78 -34.34
N ASN A 355 -5.44 -5.82 -35.23
CA ASN A 355 -5.75 -6.11 -36.65
C ASN A 355 -4.49 -6.49 -37.42
N GLU A 356 -4.54 -7.46 -38.34
CA GLU A 356 -3.38 -7.98 -39.10
C GLU A 356 -2.49 -6.92 -39.78
N PHE A 357 -2.98 -5.70 -39.99
CA PHE A 357 -2.26 -4.58 -40.62
C PHE A 357 -1.63 -3.60 -39.62
N GLU A 358 -1.90 -3.75 -38.33
CA GLU A 358 -1.30 -2.94 -37.28
C GLU A 358 0.09 -3.47 -36.92
N THR A 359 0.95 -2.58 -36.44
CA THR A 359 2.23 -2.97 -35.84
C THR A 359 2.27 -2.44 -34.42
N TYR A 360 2.90 -3.18 -33.51
CA TYR A 360 2.99 -2.85 -32.09
C TYR A 360 4.47 -2.71 -31.73
N ILE A 361 4.84 -1.63 -31.03
CA ILE A 361 6.15 -1.53 -30.39
C ILE A 361 6.01 -2.19 -29.01
N VAL A 362 6.79 -3.24 -28.80
CA VAL A 362 6.87 -3.93 -27.52
C VAL A 362 8.17 -3.57 -26.84
N GLU A 363 8.06 -3.07 -25.61
CA GLU A 363 9.17 -2.80 -24.70
C GLU A 363 9.17 -3.84 -23.60
N ILE A 364 10.26 -4.58 -23.49
CA ILE A 364 10.52 -5.53 -22.40
C ILE A 364 11.59 -4.93 -21.50
N GLU A 365 11.26 -4.72 -20.22
CA GLU A 365 12.20 -4.35 -19.18
C GLU A 365 12.62 -5.61 -18.41
N LEU A 366 13.91 -5.89 -18.33
CA LEU A 366 14.48 -7.04 -17.62
C LEU A 366 15.46 -6.57 -16.55
N LEU A 367 15.34 -7.12 -15.34
CA LEU A 367 16.30 -6.98 -14.25
C LEU A 367 16.87 -8.36 -13.90
N CYS A 368 18.18 -8.52 -14.03
CA CYS A 368 18.90 -9.71 -13.61
C CYS A 368 20.36 -9.36 -13.24
N ASP A 369 21.12 -10.35 -12.77
CA ASP A 369 22.56 -10.19 -12.62
C ASP A 369 23.24 -9.91 -13.97
N ALA A 370 24.30 -9.10 -13.96
CA ALA A 370 25.03 -8.78 -15.18
C ALA A 370 25.57 -10.07 -15.84
N GLY A 371 25.20 -10.27 -17.12
CA GLY A 371 25.60 -11.42 -17.93
C GLY A 371 25.09 -12.78 -17.44
N SER A 372 24.03 -12.83 -16.62
CA SER A 372 23.45 -14.11 -16.19
C SER A 372 22.46 -14.70 -17.20
N ILE A 373 21.64 -13.86 -17.83
CA ILE A 373 20.52 -14.27 -18.68
C ILE A 373 20.61 -13.58 -20.05
N MET A 374 20.22 -14.28 -21.10
CA MET A 374 19.99 -13.75 -22.45
C MET A 374 18.49 -13.74 -22.72
N LEU A 375 17.92 -12.58 -23.02
CA LEU A 375 16.53 -12.43 -23.44
C LEU A 375 16.44 -12.55 -24.95
N GLU A 376 15.59 -13.43 -25.46
CA GLU A 376 15.27 -13.58 -26.87
C GLU A 376 13.76 -13.43 -27.10
N ILE A 377 13.36 -12.65 -28.11
CA ILE A 377 11.98 -12.56 -28.58
C ILE A 377 11.90 -13.25 -29.93
N HIS A 378 11.06 -14.27 -30.01
CA HIS A 378 10.79 -15.08 -31.19
C HIS A 378 9.45 -14.65 -31.78
N SER A 379 9.50 -13.94 -32.91
CA SER A 379 8.32 -13.45 -33.62
C SER A 379 8.10 -14.20 -34.93
N SER A 380 6.88 -14.68 -35.16
CA SER A 380 6.54 -15.39 -36.39
C SER A 380 6.34 -14.42 -37.57
N ASN A 381 7.06 -14.62 -38.67
CA ASN A 381 6.79 -13.90 -39.92
C ASN A 381 5.72 -14.61 -40.76
N SER A 382 5.13 -13.88 -41.71
CA SER A 382 4.17 -14.39 -42.71
C SER A 382 4.67 -15.57 -43.57
N ASN A 383 5.99 -15.81 -43.60
CA ASN A 383 6.63 -16.93 -44.32
C ASN A 383 6.86 -18.18 -43.44
N GLY A 384 6.43 -18.17 -42.17
CA GLY A 384 6.66 -19.25 -41.20
C GLY A 384 8.09 -19.32 -40.64
N THR A 385 8.94 -18.32 -40.92
CA THR A 385 10.27 -18.16 -40.32
C THR A 385 10.17 -17.32 -39.05
N MET A 386 10.84 -17.73 -37.97
CA MET A 386 10.91 -16.95 -36.73
C MET A 386 12.03 -15.91 -36.82
N ASN A 387 11.69 -14.63 -36.63
CA ASN A 387 12.68 -13.59 -36.37
C ASN A 387 13.05 -13.62 -34.89
N VAL A 388 14.35 -13.56 -34.59
CA VAL A 388 14.87 -13.53 -33.22
C VAL A 388 15.53 -12.18 -32.97
N THR A 389 15.06 -11.47 -31.95
CA THR A 389 15.73 -10.28 -31.40
C THR A 389 16.21 -10.59 -30.00
N TYR A 390 17.42 -10.18 -29.63
CA TYR A 390 18.01 -10.55 -28.34
C TYR A 390 18.64 -9.38 -27.59
N LEU A 391 18.70 -9.52 -26.27
CA LEU A 391 19.38 -8.62 -25.34
C LEU A 391 20.15 -9.44 -24.30
N VAL A 392 21.41 -9.07 -24.05
CA VAL A 392 22.20 -9.60 -22.94
C VAL A 392 22.48 -8.46 -21.96
N PRO A 393 21.88 -8.47 -20.76
CA PRO A 393 22.09 -7.42 -19.78
C PRO A 393 23.55 -7.31 -19.36
N THR A 394 24.11 -6.11 -19.47
CA THR A 394 25.51 -5.80 -19.12
C THR A 394 25.66 -5.23 -17.71
N SER A 395 24.56 -4.80 -17.11
CA SER A 395 24.46 -4.22 -15.77
C SER A 395 23.42 -4.94 -14.93
N SER A 396 23.51 -4.81 -13.60
CA SER A 396 22.52 -5.34 -12.65
C SER A 396 21.33 -4.40 -12.44
N ASN A 397 21.03 -3.55 -13.43
CA ASN A 397 19.93 -2.59 -13.42
C ASN A 397 18.90 -2.99 -14.49
N TYR A 398 17.74 -2.34 -14.51
CA TYR A 398 16.75 -2.55 -15.57
C TYR A 398 17.33 -2.19 -16.94
N GLU A 399 17.42 -3.18 -17.83
CA GLU A 399 17.75 -2.99 -19.24
C GLU A 399 16.51 -3.23 -20.09
N LYS A 400 16.44 -2.55 -21.25
CA LYS A 400 15.25 -2.51 -22.09
C LYS A 400 15.53 -3.06 -23.47
N LEU A 401 14.66 -3.97 -23.92
CA LEU A 401 14.60 -4.42 -25.31
C LEU A 401 13.34 -3.87 -25.96
N GLN A 402 13.49 -3.12 -27.05
CA GLN A 402 12.38 -2.60 -27.84
C GLN A 402 12.37 -3.26 -29.22
N THR A 403 11.24 -3.80 -29.64
CA THR A 403 11.08 -4.40 -30.97
C THR A 403 9.68 -4.13 -31.53
N GLU A 404 9.58 -4.08 -32.86
CA GLU A 404 8.30 -3.99 -33.56
C GLU A 404 7.77 -5.41 -33.81
N LEU A 405 6.53 -5.67 -33.40
CA LEU A 405 5.85 -6.96 -33.54
C LEU A 405 4.49 -6.77 -34.23
N SER A 406 4.16 -7.70 -35.12
CA SER A 406 2.82 -7.82 -35.68
C SER A 406 1.86 -8.46 -34.67
N PRO A 407 0.53 -8.31 -34.81
CA PRO A 407 -0.43 -9.05 -34.01
C PRO A 407 -0.25 -10.57 -34.18
N GLY A 408 -0.51 -11.30 -33.10
CA GLY A 408 -0.35 -12.75 -33.04
C GLY A 408 0.39 -13.21 -31.78
N THR A 409 0.69 -14.50 -31.76
CA THR A 409 1.41 -15.16 -30.67
C THR A 409 2.91 -15.09 -30.92
N HIS A 410 3.63 -14.51 -29.96
CA HIS A 410 5.09 -14.46 -29.91
C HIS A 410 5.59 -15.16 -28.67
N TYR A 411 6.87 -15.55 -28.67
CA TYR A 411 7.49 -16.21 -27.53
C TYR A 411 8.65 -15.39 -27.01
N ILE A 412 8.73 -15.24 -25.69
CA ILE A 412 9.86 -14.64 -25.00
C ILE A 412 10.62 -15.76 -24.33
N LYS A 413 11.86 -16.00 -24.76
CA LYS A 413 12.74 -17.02 -24.21
C LYS A 413 13.85 -16.35 -23.41
N LEU A 414 14.00 -16.74 -22.15
CA LEU A 414 15.11 -16.34 -21.30
C LEU A 414 16.08 -17.51 -21.24
N ILE A 415 17.36 -17.30 -21.52
CA ILE A 415 18.37 -18.36 -21.57
C ILE A 415 19.43 -18.08 -20.51
N ASN A 416 19.73 -19.07 -19.68
CA ASN A 416 20.77 -18.98 -18.68
C ASN A 416 22.17 -19.18 -19.31
N ILE A 417 22.94 -18.11 -19.42
CA ILE A 417 24.25 -18.11 -20.07
C ILE A 417 25.29 -18.86 -19.22
N ARG A 418 25.10 -18.92 -17.88
CA ARG A 418 26.07 -19.53 -16.96
C ARG A 418 26.12 -21.06 -17.08
N LEU A 419 25.05 -21.71 -17.54
CA LEU A 419 25.03 -23.16 -17.80
C LEU A 419 25.89 -23.55 -19.00
N ILE A 420 26.05 -22.67 -19.98
CA ILE A 420 26.77 -22.93 -21.22
C ILE A 420 28.29 -23.07 -20.98
N GLN A 421 28.82 -22.49 -19.90
CA GLN A 421 30.27 -22.31 -19.72
C GLN A 421 30.95 -23.39 -18.87
N SER A 422 30.25 -24.08 -17.96
CA SER A 422 30.84 -25.20 -17.19
C SER A 422 29.78 -26.01 -16.44
N GLN A 423 29.73 -27.32 -16.67
CA GLN A 423 29.01 -28.28 -15.80
C GLN A 423 30.03 -29.03 -14.93
N ASN A 424 30.25 -28.57 -13.71
CA ASN A 424 31.12 -29.25 -12.74
C ASN A 424 30.35 -29.84 -11.54
N TRP A 425 29.04 -30.00 -11.67
CA TRP A 425 28.17 -30.50 -10.61
C TRP A 425 27.17 -31.54 -11.12
N THR A 426 26.60 -32.28 -10.17
CA THR A 426 25.54 -33.25 -10.40
C THR A 426 24.18 -32.61 -10.19
N TYR A 427 23.15 -33.17 -10.83
CA TYR A 427 21.77 -32.74 -10.63
C TYR A 427 21.40 -32.72 -9.14
N GLY A 428 20.70 -31.67 -8.70
CA GLY A 428 20.25 -31.50 -7.31
C GLY A 428 21.29 -30.89 -6.36
N ASP A 429 22.38 -30.31 -6.88
CA ASP A 429 23.39 -29.61 -6.08
C ASP A 429 22.86 -28.28 -5.53
N LEU A 430 22.71 -28.18 -4.21
CA LEU A 430 22.20 -27.01 -3.49
C LEU A 430 23.24 -25.89 -3.34
N ASP A 431 24.53 -26.18 -3.53
CA ASP A 431 25.60 -25.19 -3.39
C ASP A 431 25.70 -24.27 -4.62
N LYS A 432 24.88 -24.51 -5.64
CA LYS A 432 24.81 -23.70 -6.86
C LYS A 432 23.85 -22.53 -6.71
N SER A 433 24.25 -21.39 -7.26
CA SER A 433 23.45 -20.17 -7.21
C SER A 433 22.15 -20.32 -7.98
N ILE A 434 21.06 -19.84 -7.38
CA ILE A 434 19.77 -19.65 -8.04
C ILE A 434 19.79 -18.25 -8.68
N ILE A 435 19.60 -18.18 -9.99
CA ILE A 435 19.53 -16.90 -10.71
C ILE A 435 18.08 -16.43 -10.66
N THR A 436 17.84 -15.17 -10.34
CA THR A 436 16.49 -14.61 -10.29
C THR A 436 16.36 -13.48 -11.31
N TYR A 437 15.20 -13.37 -11.94
CA TYR A 437 14.89 -12.26 -12.83
C TYR A 437 13.55 -11.62 -12.54
N GLU A 438 13.43 -10.35 -12.89
CA GLU A 438 12.17 -9.61 -12.92
C GLU A 438 11.94 -9.08 -14.33
N ILE A 439 10.79 -9.41 -14.92
CA ILE A 439 10.43 -9.04 -16.28
C ILE A 439 9.11 -8.27 -16.31
N GLN A 440 9.07 -7.20 -17.11
CA GLN A 440 7.88 -6.41 -17.38
C GLN A 440 7.75 -6.16 -18.89
N VAL A 441 6.54 -6.36 -19.42
CA VAL A 441 6.23 -6.15 -20.83
C VAL A 441 5.22 -5.02 -21.01
N LYS A 442 5.53 -4.07 -21.89
CA LYS A 442 4.66 -2.96 -22.31
C LYS A 442 4.49 -3.02 -23.81
N SER A 443 3.28 -2.81 -24.31
CA SER A 443 3.00 -2.77 -25.75
C SER A 443 2.25 -1.48 -26.10
N ILE A 444 2.69 -0.81 -27.15
CA ILE A 444 2.01 0.37 -27.70
C ILE A 444 1.76 0.15 -29.19
N ILE A 445 0.60 0.60 -29.69
CA ILE A 445 0.30 0.51 -31.12
C ILE A 445 1.23 1.48 -31.86
N ASN A 446 2.02 0.95 -32.79
CA ASN A 446 2.80 1.74 -33.74
C ASN A 446 1.85 2.23 -34.83
N GLN A 447 1.15 3.32 -34.54
CA GLN A 447 0.37 4.03 -35.53
C GLN A 447 1.35 4.74 -36.47
N THR A 448 1.83 4.03 -37.50
CA THR A 448 2.39 4.70 -38.67
C THR A 448 1.29 5.62 -39.19
N TYR A 449 1.57 6.92 -39.22
CA TYR A 449 0.74 7.99 -39.76
C TYR A 449 0.31 7.68 -41.21
N ASN A 450 -0.66 6.78 -41.40
CA ASN A 450 -1.52 6.79 -42.56
C ASN A 450 -2.74 7.57 -42.10
N ASN A 451 -2.84 8.81 -42.58
CA ASN A 451 -3.95 9.74 -42.42
C ASN A 451 -5.28 9.04 -42.15
N GLN A 452 -5.55 8.70 -40.90
CA GLN A 452 -6.90 8.46 -40.44
C GLN A 452 -7.48 9.86 -40.38
N THR A 453 -8.18 10.24 -41.44
CA THR A 453 -9.29 11.16 -41.27
C THR A 453 -10.21 10.47 -40.28
N PHE A 454 -10.04 10.77 -38.99
CA PHE A 454 -11.03 10.45 -37.99
C PHE A 454 -12.35 10.99 -38.55
N GLU A 455 -13.31 10.12 -38.82
CA GLU A 455 -14.67 10.59 -39.01
C GLU A 455 -15.05 11.24 -37.69
N VAL A 456 -15.06 12.57 -37.71
CA VAL A 456 -15.32 13.38 -36.53
C VAL A 456 -16.69 12.94 -36.01
N SER A 457 -16.75 12.48 -34.76
CA SER A 457 -18.02 12.06 -34.16
C SER A 457 -19.05 13.19 -34.27
N GLU A 458 -20.31 12.84 -34.54
CA GLU A 458 -21.38 13.84 -34.68
C GLU A 458 -21.49 14.72 -33.42
N GLU A 459 -21.18 14.16 -32.26
CA GLU A 459 -21.12 14.88 -30.98
C GLU A 459 -20.02 15.95 -30.97
N LEU A 460 -18.82 15.67 -31.50
CA LEU A 460 -17.74 16.65 -31.54
C LEU A 460 -18.04 17.78 -32.52
N LEU A 461 -18.63 17.48 -33.69
CA LEU A 461 -19.09 18.50 -34.65
C LEU A 461 -20.18 19.40 -34.05
N PHE A 462 -21.06 18.84 -33.22
CA PHE A 462 -22.08 19.61 -32.51
C PHE A 462 -21.49 20.59 -31.51
N TRP A 463 -20.53 20.13 -30.68
CA TRP A 463 -19.88 20.99 -29.69
C TRP A 463 -18.96 22.03 -30.31
N ASP A 464 -18.26 21.70 -31.40
CA ASP A 464 -17.41 22.66 -32.14
C ASP A 464 -18.24 23.83 -32.68
N ASN A 465 -19.40 23.53 -33.30
CA ASN A 465 -20.31 24.57 -33.79
C ASN A 465 -20.83 25.46 -32.65
N ILE A 466 -21.21 24.88 -31.50
CA ILE A 466 -21.64 25.66 -30.33
C ILE A 466 -20.51 26.56 -29.83
N LEU A 467 -19.28 26.05 -29.76
CA LEU A 467 -18.13 26.80 -29.25
C LEU A 467 -17.81 28.00 -30.16
N VAL A 468 -17.87 27.82 -31.49
CA VAL A 468 -17.70 28.91 -32.46
C VAL A 468 -18.76 30.00 -32.28
N TRP A 469 -20.03 29.64 -32.11
CA TRP A 469 -21.10 30.61 -31.83
C TRP A 469 -20.92 31.32 -30.49
N ALA A 470 -20.51 30.60 -29.45
CA ALA A 470 -20.26 31.18 -28.13
C ALA A 470 -19.11 32.19 -28.16
N MET A 471 -18.00 31.87 -28.84
CA MET A 471 -16.88 32.80 -29.03
C MET A 471 -17.31 34.02 -29.86
N GLY A 472 -18.07 33.81 -30.95
CA GLY A 472 -18.59 34.90 -31.79
C GLY A 472 -19.45 35.89 -31.01
N ILE A 473 -20.37 35.40 -30.18
CA ILE A 473 -21.21 36.26 -29.31
C ILE A 473 -20.35 36.96 -28.25
N GLY A 474 -19.39 36.25 -27.65
CA GLY A 474 -18.47 36.81 -26.66
C GLY A 474 -17.67 38.00 -27.18
N PHE A 475 -17.20 37.94 -28.43
CA PHE A 475 -16.45 39.05 -29.04
C PHE A 475 -17.32 40.25 -29.44
N ILE A 476 -18.62 40.06 -29.70
CA ILE A 476 -19.52 41.16 -30.11
C ILE A 476 -20.03 41.96 -28.90
N LEU A 477 -20.16 41.33 -27.73
CA LEU A 477 -20.70 41.96 -26.52
C LEU A 477 -20.04 43.30 -26.12
N PRO A 478 -18.70 43.42 -26.10
CA PRO A 478 -18.03 44.68 -25.76
C PRO A 478 -18.38 45.82 -26.71
N MET A 479 -18.53 45.53 -28.02
CA MET A 479 -18.89 46.54 -29.02
C MET A 479 -20.33 47.03 -28.83
N ILE A 480 -21.27 46.10 -28.56
CA ILE A 480 -22.66 46.45 -28.26
C ILE A 480 -22.73 47.35 -27.01
N TRP A 481 -21.94 47.04 -25.97
CA TRP A 481 -21.90 47.83 -24.74
C TRP A 481 -21.43 49.27 -24.99
N VAL A 482 -20.36 49.46 -25.79
CA VAL A 482 -19.87 50.80 -26.15
C VAL A 482 -20.92 51.57 -26.95
N LEU A 483 -21.54 50.93 -27.95
CA LEU A 483 -22.57 51.57 -28.78
C LEU A 483 -23.79 51.99 -27.97
N PHE A 484 -24.18 51.18 -26.98
CA PHE A 484 -25.27 51.51 -26.06
C PHE A 484 -24.95 52.76 -25.24
N ASN A 485 -23.76 52.86 -24.66
CA ASN A 485 -23.35 54.02 -23.88
C ASN A 485 -23.29 55.30 -24.72
N LEU A 486 -22.74 55.23 -25.94
CA LEU A 486 -22.69 56.38 -26.86
C LEU A 486 -24.08 56.90 -27.22
N ARG A 487 -25.06 56.00 -27.41
CA ARG A 487 -26.46 56.40 -27.67
C ARG A 487 -27.10 57.05 -26.45
N LYS A 488 -26.88 56.48 -25.26
CA LYS A 488 -27.39 57.03 -24.00
C LYS A 488 -26.89 58.47 -23.78
N ASP A 489 -25.61 58.69 -24.02
CA ASP A 489 -24.99 60.01 -23.81
C ASP A 489 -25.53 61.04 -24.80
N LYS A 490 -25.68 60.68 -26.10
CA LYS A 490 -26.30 61.57 -27.10
C LYS A 490 -27.72 62.03 -26.74
N LEU A 491 -28.56 61.13 -26.21
CA LEU A 491 -29.92 61.47 -25.83
C LEU A 491 -29.98 62.42 -24.61
N ARG A 492 -29.12 62.20 -23.61
CA ARG A 492 -29.01 63.12 -22.46
C ARG A 492 -28.57 64.52 -22.90
N MET A 493 -27.72 64.60 -23.92
CA MET A 493 -27.23 65.88 -24.44
C MET A 493 -28.33 66.74 -25.06
N GLU A 494 -29.16 66.14 -25.91
CA GLU A 494 -30.22 66.84 -26.62
C GLU A 494 -31.24 67.48 -25.65
N LEU A 495 -31.53 66.78 -24.55
CA LEU A 495 -32.38 67.29 -23.48
C LEU A 495 -31.79 68.52 -22.77
N LEU A 496 -30.48 68.53 -22.50
CA LEU A 496 -29.83 69.63 -21.80
C LEU A 496 -29.69 70.90 -22.64
N LEU A 497 -29.46 70.77 -23.96
CA LEU A 497 -29.40 71.92 -24.86
C LEU A 497 -30.76 72.60 -25.04
N HIS A 498 -31.87 71.86 -24.91
CA HIS A 498 -33.22 72.39 -25.07
C HIS A 498 -33.70 73.18 -23.83
N ASP A 499 -33.14 72.93 -22.65
CA ASP A 499 -33.50 73.58 -21.37
C ASP A 499 -32.67 74.85 -21.11
N LYS A 500 -32.92 75.91 -21.90
CA LYS A 500 -32.25 77.24 -21.80
C LYS A 500 -32.20 77.82 -20.37
N LYS A 501 -33.21 77.54 -19.53
CA LYS A 501 -33.30 78.05 -18.14
C LYS A 501 -32.42 77.29 -17.15
N ARG A 502 -31.97 76.07 -17.47
CA ARG A 502 -31.16 75.22 -16.60
C ARG A 502 -29.68 75.58 -16.65
N LEU A 503 -29.18 76.06 -17.80
CA LEU A 503 -27.79 76.52 -17.97
C LEU A 503 -27.51 77.87 -17.32
N SER A 504 -28.45 78.82 -17.39
CA SER A 504 -28.30 80.12 -16.71
C SER A 504 -28.33 80.00 -15.17
N ARG A 505 -28.92 78.92 -14.64
CA ARG A 505 -28.89 78.54 -13.22
C ARG A 505 -27.51 78.06 -12.75
N LEU A 506 -26.66 77.54 -13.65
CA LEU A 506 -25.27 77.14 -13.33
C LEU A 506 -24.39 78.33 -12.89
N ARG A 507 -24.78 79.58 -13.21
CA ARG A 507 -24.08 80.81 -12.82
C ARG A 507 -24.44 81.31 -11.41
N LYS A 508 -25.56 80.88 -10.83
CA LYS A 508 -26.03 81.31 -9.50
C LYS A 508 -26.61 80.11 -8.75
N LEU A 509 -25.82 79.49 -7.89
CA LEU A 509 -26.31 78.41 -7.03
C LEU A 509 -26.77 79.00 -5.70
N SER A 510 -27.99 78.65 -5.27
CA SER A 510 -28.54 79.08 -3.97
C SER A 510 -28.63 77.95 -2.92
N SER A 511 -28.28 76.69 -3.24
CA SER A 511 -28.33 75.57 -2.29
C SER A 511 -27.27 74.48 -2.53
N ILE A 512 -26.82 73.85 -1.43
CA ILE A 512 -25.68 72.92 -1.36
C ILE A 512 -25.99 71.50 -1.90
N SER A 513 -27.27 71.12 -2.03
CA SER A 513 -27.66 69.77 -2.46
C SER A 513 -27.64 69.54 -3.98
N GLU A 514 -27.45 70.59 -4.79
CA GLU A 514 -27.47 70.52 -6.27
C GLU A 514 -26.05 70.45 -6.89
N ILE A 515 -24.99 70.47 -6.07
CA ILE A 515 -23.60 70.72 -6.53
C ILE A 515 -23.06 69.59 -7.41
N GLU A 516 -23.33 68.32 -7.10
CA GLU A 516 -22.74 67.18 -7.80
C GLU A 516 -23.40 66.94 -9.17
N ASP A 517 -24.72 67.07 -9.26
CA ASP A 517 -25.47 67.03 -10.51
C ASP A 517 -25.07 68.18 -11.43
N VAL A 518 -24.87 69.38 -10.86
CA VAL A 518 -24.42 70.57 -11.60
C VAL A 518 -23.00 70.40 -12.14
N LYS A 519 -22.07 69.81 -11.38
CA LYS A 519 -20.71 69.48 -11.86
C LYS A 519 -20.73 68.46 -12.99
N SER A 520 -21.55 67.42 -12.86
CA SER A 520 -21.77 66.42 -13.93
C SER A 520 -22.32 67.10 -15.18
N ASP A 521 -23.39 67.89 -15.05
CA ASP A 521 -24.05 68.60 -16.15
C ASP A 521 -23.10 69.62 -16.82
N LEU A 522 -22.27 70.33 -16.05
CA LEU A 522 -21.27 71.27 -16.57
C LEU A 522 -20.15 70.55 -17.33
N SER A 523 -19.63 69.43 -16.80
CA SER A 523 -18.61 68.63 -17.47
C SER A 523 -19.11 68.01 -18.77
N LEU A 524 -20.37 67.59 -18.80
CA LEU A 524 -21.06 67.04 -19.97
C LEU A 524 -21.35 68.17 -20.99
N PHE A 525 -21.71 69.37 -20.52
CA PHE A 525 -21.86 70.55 -21.35
C PHE A 525 -20.55 70.96 -22.02
N ILE A 526 -19.44 71.09 -21.29
CA ILE A 526 -18.11 71.40 -21.86
C ILE A 526 -17.69 70.39 -22.93
N LYS A 527 -17.99 69.10 -22.75
CA LYS A 527 -17.71 68.08 -23.77
C LYS A 527 -18.53 68.25 -25.05
N SER A 528 -19.70 68.90 -24.96
CA SER A 528 -20.64 69.06 -26.07
C SER A 528 -20.60 70.40 -26.79
N ILE A 529 -20.13 71.43 -26.08
CA ILE A 529 -20.16 72.83 -26.50
C ILE A 529 -19.21 73.12 -27.67
N THR A 530 -18.26 72.20 -27.90
CA THR A 530 -17.33 72.18 -29.03
C THR A 530 -18.02 72.33 -30.39
N ASN A 531 -19.32 72.01 -30.48
CA ASN A 531 -20.12 72.11 -31.70
C ASN A 531 -21.23 73.18 -31.68
N VAL A 532 -21.33 74.04 -30.66
CA VAL A 532 -22.44 75.02 -30.50
C VAL A 532 -22.08 76.40 -31.08
N ASN A 533 -23.05 77.04 -31.76
CA ASN A 533 -22.90 78.39 -32.33
C ASN A 533 -22.69 79.47 -31.24
N TRP A 534 -21.85 80.45 -31.53
CA TRP A 534 -21.44 81.52 -30.60
C TRP A 534 -22.61 82.35 -30.07
N ASP A 535 -23.58 82.64 -30.94
CA ASP A 535 -24.76 83.44 -30.56
C ASP A 535 -25.61 82.73 -29.51
N ILE A 536 -25.72 81.40 -29.59
CA ILE A 536 -26.46 80.57 -28.63
C ILE A 536 -25.74 80.57 -27.27
N LEU A 537 -24.41 80.66 -27.26
CA LEU A 537 -23.59 80.71 -26.05
C LEU A 537 -23.75 82.04 -25.29
N LEU A 538 -23.73 83.15 -26.02
CA LEU A 538 -23.95 84.48 -25.43
C LEU A 538 -25.39 84.63 -24.91
N GLU A 539 -26.39 84.08 -25.61
CA GLU A 539 -27.78 84.06 -25.15
C GLU A 539 -27.96 83.24 -23.86
N THR A 540 -27.19 82.16 -23.67
CA THR A 540 -27.33 81.25 -22.53
C THR A 540 -26.50 81.63 -21.29
N TRP A 541 -25.28 82.16 -21.46
CA TRP A 541 -24.37 82.48 -20.35
C TRP A 541 -24.32 83.98 -19.98
N GLY A 542 -24.83 84.84 -20.87
CA GLY A 542 -24.77 86.29 -20.74
C GLY A 542 -23.39 86.87 -21.06
N ASN A 543 -23.25 88.19 -20.90
CA ASN A 543 -22.00 88.88 -21.25
C ASN A 543 -20.80 88.34 -20.44
N PRO A 544 -19.65 88.10 -21.09
CA PRO A 544 -18.42 87.66 -20.42
C PRO A 544 -17.84 88.75 -19.50
N ASP A 545 -17.26 88.32 -18.39
CA ASP A 545 -16.62 89.21 -17.40
C ASP A 545 -15.26 89.73 -17.91
N LEU A 546 -14.62 88.98 -18.82
CA LEU A 546 -13.51 89.45 -19.64
C LEU A 546 -13.77 89.09 -21.10
N SER A 547 -13.76 90.09 -21.97
CA SER A 547 -13.75 89.89 -23.42
C SER A 547 -12.54 90.60 -24.01
N TYR A 548 -11.76 89.86 -24.77
CA TYR A 548 -10.59 90.35 -25.47
C TYR A 548 -10.62 89.83 -26.90
N LEU A 549 -10.71 90.75 -27.86
CA LEU A 549 -10.80 90.43 -29.29
C LEU A 549 -9.66 91.11 -30.03
N THR A 550 -8.89 90.32 -30.77
CA THR A 550 -7.90 90.79 -31.73
C THR A 550 -8.20 90.20 -33.11
N LYS A 551 -7.43 90.59 -34.11
CA LYS A 551 -7.55 90.02 -35.45
C LYS A 551 -7.24 88.51 -35.48
N SER A 552 -6.28 88.06 -34.66
CA SER A 552 -5.80 86.68 -34.68
C SER A 552 -6.48 85.78 -33.64
N ILE A 553 -6.82 86.30 -32.46
CA ILE A 553 -7.38 85.52 -31.35
C ILE A 553 -8.49 86.27 -30.60
N SER A 554 -9.50 85.53 -30.16
CA SER A 554 -10.50 85.99 -29.19
C SER A 554 -10.46 85.16 -27.92
N ILE A 555 -10.58 85.83 -26.78
CA ILE A 555 -10.59 85.24 -25.44
C ILE A 555 -11.80 85.80 -24.70
N ASN A 556 -12.68 84.92 -24.25
CA ASN A 556 -13.83 85.28 -23.42
C ASN A 556 -13.82 84.44 -22.15
N SER A 557 -14.02 85.07 -20.99
CA SER A 557 -14.10 84.35 -19.73
C SER A 557 -15.21 84.81 -18.80
N TRP A 558 -15.71 83.86 -18.00
CA TRP A 558 -16.77 84.05 -17.02
C TRP A 558 -16.32 83.55 -15.65
N ARG A 559 -16.64 84.30 -14.59
CA ARG A 559 -16.52 83.84 -13.20
C ARG A 559 -17.65 82.87 -12.94
N LEU A 560 -17.31 81.69 -12.44
CA LEU A 560 -18.27 80.76 -11.90
C LEU A 560 -18.41 80.97 -10.38
N ASP A 561 -19.50 80.48 -9.82
CA ASP A 561 -19.77 80.57 -8.38
C ASP A 561 -18.71 79.77 -7.59
N PRO A 562 -18.08 80.33 -6.53
CA PRO A 562 -17.08 79.61 -5.73
C PRO A 562 -17.54 78.27 -5.17
N VAL A 563 -18.85 78.07 -4.96
CA VAL A 563 -19.44 76.80 -4.51
C VAL A 563 -19.17 75.65 -5.49
N LEU A 564 -18.92 75.96 -6.77
CA LEU A 564 -18.57 74.97 -7.80
C LEU A 564 -17.13 74.47 -7.71
N SER A 565 -16.29 75.06 -6.86
CA SER A 565 -14.91 74.61 -6.74
C SER A 565 -14.82 73.17 -6.22
N SER A 566 -13.93 72.38 -6.82
CA SER A 566 -13.55 71.04 -6.36
C SER A 566 -12.38 71.09 -5.36
N LYS A 567 -11.48 72.07 -5.47
CA LYS A 567 -10.24 72.16 -4.67
C LYS A 567 -10.10 73.43 -3.83
N GLY A 568 -11.19 74.18 -3.64
CA GLY A 568 -11.22 75.43 -2.86
C GLY A 568 -10.56 76.63 -3.54
N GLY A 569 -10.55 76.65 -4.88
CA GLY A 569 -10.14 77.78 -5.72
C GLY A 569 -11.34 78.53 -6.33
N ILE A 570 -11.06 79.42 -7.26
CA ILE A 570 -12.07 80.22 -7.97
C ILE A 570 -12.25 79.61 -9.36
N PRO A 571 -13.42 79.02 -9.65
CA PRO A 571 -13.70 78.40 -10.95
C PRO A 571 -13.97 79.48 -12.01
N ILE A 572 -13.33 79.34 -13.17
CA ILE A 572 -13.44 80.27 -14.30
C ILE A 572 -13.62 79.46 -15.58
N LEU A 573 -14.64 79.81 -16.36
CA LEU A 573 -14.83 79.30 -17.72
C LEU A 573 -14.13 80.22 -18.71
N ILE A 574 -13.29 79.66 -19.59
CA ILE A 574 -12.51 80.38 -20.59
C ILE A 574 -12.77 79.76 -21.95
N ILE A 575 -13.03 80.59 -22.94
CA ILE A 575 -13.19 80.20 -24.34
C ILE A 575 -12.16 80.96 -25.17
N ILE A 576 -11.41 80.20 -25.99
CA ILE A 576 -10.34 80.71 -26.84
C ILE A 576 -10.66 80.30 -28.29
N GLU A 577 -10.61 81.25 -29.23
CA GLU A 577 -10.82 81.00 -30.65
C GLU A 577 -9.76 81.75 -31.48
N THR A 578 -9.18 81.08 -32.48
CA THR A 578 -8.26 81.68 -33.45
C THR A 578 -8.97 81.94 -34.78
N HIS A 579 -8.72 83.10 -35.40
CA HIS A 579 -9.46 83.56 -36.58
C HIS A 579 -8.66 83.55 -37.89
N GLU A 580 -7.37 83.94 -37.86
CA GLU A 580 -6.57 84.10 -39.10
C GLU A 580 -5.66 82.90 -39.38
N THR A 581 -5.00 82.36 -38.36
CA THR A 581 -3.97 81.32 -38.49
C THR A 581 -4.02 80.32 -37.32
N ASP A 582 -3.56 79.09 -37.56
CA ASP A 582 -3.43 78.07 -36.52
C ASP A 582 -2.33 78.48 -35.52
N TRP A 583 -2.56 78.20 -34.24
CA TRP A 583 -1.63 78.43 -33.15
C TRP A 583 -1.17 77.08 -32.60
N GLU A 584 0.07 76.70 -32.91
CA GLU A 584 0.73 75.47 -32.47
C GLU A 584 1.51 75.70 -31.18
N ILE A 585 1.66 74.66 -30.35
CA ILE A 585 2.40 74.73 -29.07
C ILE A 585 1.88 75.89 -28.19
N ALA A 586 0.56 76.05 -28.15
CA ALA A 586 -0.10 77.10 -27.41
C ALA A 586 -0.12 76.79 -25.91
N ALA A 587 0.12 77.81 -25.10
CA ALA A 587 -0.02 77.75 -23.65
C ALA A 587 -0.65 79.05 -23.14
N ILE A 588 -1.43 78.94 -22.06
CA ILE A 588 -2.07 80.07 -21.39
C ILE A 588 -1.56 80.19 -19.95
N LYS A 589 -1.10 81.40 -19.60
CA LYS A 589 -0.61 81.77 -18.28
C LYS A 589 -1.55 82.76 -17.59
N PHE A 590 -1.75 82.56 -16.29
CA PHE A 590 -2.60 83.40 -15.45
C PHE A 590 -1.78 84.28 -14.49
N GLU A 591 -1.97 85.60 -14.59
CA GLU A 591 -1.24 86.58 -13.79
C GLU A 591 -2.10 87.79 -13.44
N SER A 592 -1.72 88.56 -12.43
CA SER A 592 -2.37 89.83 -12.09
C SER A 592 -1.71 91.02 -12.79
N LYS A 593 -2.37 92.19 -12.79
CA LYS A 593 -1.78 93.46 -13.27
C LYS A 593 -0.44 93.80 -12.59
N LYS A 594 -0.27 93.38 -11.33
CA LYS A 594 0.98 93.53 -10.55
C LYS A 594 1.97 92.36 -10.77
N ASN A 595 1.77 91.54 -11.81
CA ASN A 595 2.53 90.31 -12.10
C ASN A 595 2.54 89.27 -10.95
N LEU A 596 1.50 89.26 -10.10
CA LEU A 596 1.29 88.20 -9.12
C LEU A 596 0.73 86.96 -9.83
N GLU A 597 1.27 85.79 -9.52
CA GLU A 597 0.91 84.54 -10.19
C GLU A 597 -0.40 83.94 -9.63
N TRP A 598 -1.25 83.44 -10.52
CA TRP A 598 -2.45 82.67 -10.18
C TRP A 598 -2.20 81.19 -10.47
N ASN A 599 -2.13 80.36 -9.43
CA ASN A 599 -1.87 78.94 -9.59
C ASN A 599 -3.13 78.18 -10.00
N VAL A 600 -2.99 77.30 -10.98
CA VAL A 600 -4.00 76.36 -11.46
C VAL A 600 -4.07 75.17 -10.50
N LEU A 601 -5.25 74.92 -9.93
CA LEU A 601 -5.51 73.77 -9.06
C LEU A 601 -6.12 72.59 -9.82
N SER A 602 -6.97 72.89 -10.80
CA SER A 602 -7.60 71.92 -11.70
C SER A 602 -7.95 72.60 -13.03
N VAL A 603 -7.97 71.80 -14.09
CA VAL A 603 -8.41 72.18 -15.43
C VAL A 603 -9.30 71.08 -16.00
N GLN A 604 -10.39 71.47 -16.66
CA GLN A 604 -11.26 70.58 -17.43
C GLN A 604 -11.45 71.14 -18.85
N PRO A 605 -11.20 70.35 -19.92
CA PRO A 605 -10.76 68.96 -19.96
C PRO A 605 -9.35 68.76 -19.36
N ASN A 606 -8.98 67.51 -19.02
CA ASN A 606 -7.70 67.18 -18.39
C ASN A 606 -6.51 67.50 -19.32
N LEU A 607 -6.07 68.76 -19.29
CA LEU A 607 -4.87 69.25 -19.97
C LEU A 607 -3.69 69.26 -19.01
N LEU A 608 -2.48 69.23 -19.58
CA LEU A 608 -1.26 69.38 -18.80
C LEU A 608 -1.15 70.82 -18.32
N TYR A 609 -0.93 71.02 -17.02
CA TYR A 609 -0.72 72.34 -16.44
C TYR A 609 0.44 72.29 -15.43
N ARG A 610 1.11 73.43 -15.26
CA ARG A 610 2.21 73.60 -14.31
C ARG A 610 2.10 74.97 -13.67
N ASN A 611 1.97 75.00 -12.34
CA ASN A 611 1.81 76.24 -11.56
C ASN A 611 0.71 77.14 -12.13
N ASN A 612 1.06 78.21 -12.82
CA ASN A 612 0.15 79.21 -13.38
C ASN A 612 -0.07 79.09 -14.91
N GLU A 613 0.41 78.01 -15.53
CA GLU A 613 0.37 77.81 -16.98
C GLU A 613 -0.35 76.50 -17.36
N ILE A 614 -1.15 76.54 -18.43
CA ILE A 614 -1.86 75.40 -19.02
C ILE A 614 -1.43 75.25 -20.47
N PHE A 615 -1.06 74.03 -20.87
CA PHE A 615 -0.69 73.69 -22.24
C PHE A 615 -1.93 73.33 -23.05
N LEU A 616 -2.19 74.09 -24.13
CA LEU A 616 -3.34 73.97 -25.02
C LEU A 616 -3.05 73.15 -26.28
N ASP A 617 -1.79 72.78 -26.51
CA ASP A 617 -1.31 72.08 -27.70
C ASP A 617 -1.56 72.90 -28.98
N THR A 618 -2.53 72.52 -29.82
CA THR A 618 -2.78 73.19 -31.10
C THR A 618 -4.21 73.73 -31.18
N ILE A 619 -4.35 75.04 -31.43
CA ILE A 619 -5.63 75.72 -31.63
C ILE A 619 -5.78 76.02 -33.13
N LYS A 620 -6.71 75.32 -33.78
CA LYS A 620 -6.98 75.49 -35.22
C LYS A 620 -7.96 76.62 -35.50
N VAL A 621 -7.82 77.29 -36.63
CA VAL A 621 -8.77 78.31 -37.10
C VAL A 621 -10.18 77.74 -37.17
N GLY A 622 -11.14 78.46 -36.59
CA GLY A 622 -12.55 78.06 -36.52
C GLY A 622 -12.88 77.04 -35.42
N ASN A 623 -11.88 76.47 -34.75
CA ASN A 623 -12.09 75.65 -33.56
C ASN A 623 -12.01 76.51 -32.29
N ARG A 624 -12.90 76.21 -31.34
CA ARG A 624 -12.93 76.84 -30.02
C ARG A 624 -12.39 75.89 -28.97
N VAL A 625 -11.49 76.39 -28.13
CA VAL A 625 -11.00 75.68 -26.95
C VAL A 625 -11.76 76.17 -25.74
N PHE A 626 -12.40 75.25 -25.02
CA PHE A 626 -13.18 75.52 -23.82
C PHE A 626 -12.44 74.95 -22.61
N LEU A 627 -12.20 75.78 -21.61
CA LEU A 627 -11.47 75.43 -20.40
C LEU A 627 -12.26 75.88 -19.19
N GLU A 628 -12.57 74.97 -18.28
CA GLU A 628 -12.89 75.33 -16.91
C GLU A 628 -11.61 75.20 -16.09
N VAL A 629 -11.24 76.26 -15.39
CA VAL A 629 -10.00 76.34 -14.62
C VAL A 629 -10.33 76.79 -13.21
N GLU A 630 -9.82 76.08 -12.20
CA GLU A 630 -9.84 76.56 -10.82
C GLU A 630 -8.51 77.22 -10.48
N LEU A 631 -8.56 78.51 -10.15
CA LEU A 631 -7.38 79.31 -9.83
C LEU A 631 -7.31 79.64 -8.33
N LYS A 632 -6.09 79.70 -7.80
CA LYS A 632 -5.80 80.17 -6.43
C LYS A 632 -4.63 81.15 -6.43
N GLY A 633 -4.85 82.32 -5.86
CA GLY A 633 -3.89 83.41 -5.82
C GLY A 633 -4.40 84.56 -4.95
N SER A 634 -3.52 85.52 -4.67
CA SER A 634 -3.79 86.68 -3.80
C SER A 634 -3.86 87.99 -4.58
N GLY A 635 -4.03 87.95 -5.90
CA GLY A 635 -4.21 89.14 -6.73
C GLY A 635 -5.64 89.67 -6.67
N GLU A 636 -5.83 90.98 -6.79
CA GLU A 636 -7.18 91.58 -6.90
C GLU A 636 -7.79 91.33 -8.30
N ASN A 637 -6.93 91.16 -9.30
CA ASN A 637 -7.27 91.12 -10.72
C ASN A 637 -6.61 89.93 -11.44
N LEU A 638 -7.25 89.44 -12.50
CA LEU A 638 -6.75 88.39 -13.40
C LEU A 638 -6.57 88.90 -14.82
N GLN A 639 -5.41 88.60 -15.40
CA GLN A 639 -5.06 88.75 -16.81
C GLN A 639 -4.62 87.40 -17.35
N MET A 640 -4.89 87.21 -18.64
CA MET A 640 -4.51 86.01 -19.36
C MET A 640 -3.44 86.36 -20.39
N HIS A 641 -2.40 85.54 -20.44
CA HIS A 641 -1.32 85.66 -21.40
C HIS A 641 -1.22 84.35 -22.17
N ILE A 642 -1.49 84.39 -23.47
CA ILE A 642 -1.39 83.22 -24.35
C ILE A 642 -0.13 83.37 -25.20
N SER A 643 0.70 82.34 -25.24
CA SER A 643 1.88 82.23 -26.12
C SER A 643 1.75 81.00 -27.00
N ALA A 644 2.11 81.11 -28.27
CA ALA A 644 2.07 80.03 -29.25
C ALA A 644 3.07 80.25 -30.40
N MET A 645 3.11 79.33 -31.34
CA MET A 645 3.78 79.46 -32.63
C MET A 645 2.74 79.49 -33.74
N SER A 646 2.81 80.47 -34.63
CA SER A 646 1.92 80.56 -35.80
C SER A 646 2.76 80.66 -37.06
N GLU A 647 2.56 79.74 -38.00
CA GLU A 647 3.35 79.60 -39.24
C GLU A 647 4.88 79.60 -38.98
N GLY A 648 5.32 78.94 -37.92
CA GLY A 648 6.75 78.85 -37.53
C GLY A 648 7.32 80.11 -36.87
N LYS A 649 6.50 81.13 -36.56
CA LYS A 649 6.93 82.34 -35.83
C LYS A 649 6.31 82.38 -34.43
N PRO A 650 7.07 82.78 -33.39
CA PRO A 650 6.51 82.93 -32.05
C PRO A 650 5.52 84.10 -32.01
N VAL A 651 4.34 83.84 -31.46
CA VAL A 651 3.27 84.82 -31.23
C VAL A 651 2.86 84.79 -29.76
N ALA A 652 2.55 85.95 -29.21
CA ALA A 652 2.05 86.05 -27.84
C ALA A 652 1.07 87.21 -27.70
N VAL A 653 0.07 87.02 -26.86
CA VAL A 653 -1.02 87.96 -26.64
C VAL A 653 -1.33 88.05 -25.16
N LYS A 654 -1.38 89.26 -24.64
CA LYS A 654 -1.77 89.56 -23.26
C LYS A 654 -3.04 90.40 -23.26
N THR A 655 -4.03 90.01 -22.45
CA THR A 655 -5.31 90.72 -22.38
C THR A 655 -5.11 92.14 -21.83
N SER A 656 -5.61 93.16 -22.55
CA SER A 656 -5.50 94.56 -22.14
C SER A 656 -6.33 94.87 -20.89
N ASN A 657 -7.49 94.22 -20.77
CA ASN A 657 -8.38 94.32 -19.63
C ASN A 657 -8.05 93.20 -18.62
N SER A 658 -8.45 93.41 -17.36
CA SER A 658 -8.36 92.39 -16.31
C SER A 658 -9.73 92.14 -15.71
N MET A 659 -9.97 90.90 -15.33
CA MET A 659 -11.18 90.48 -14.62
C MET A 659 -10.97 90.73 -13.12
N ILE A 660 -11.93 91.38 -12.45
CA ILE A 660 -11.89 91.61 -11.00
C ILE A 660 -12.30 90.31 -10.31
N ILE A 661 -11.42 89.79 -9.44
CA ILE A 661 -11.67 88.52 -8.73
C ILE A 661 -12.16 88.76 -7.31
N LEU A 662 -11.48 89.66 -6.59
CA LEU A 662 -11.80 90.05 -5.22
C LEU A 662 -12.36 91.48 -5.28
N GLU A 663 -13.62 91.65 -4.87
CA GLU A 663 -14.15 92.98 -4.57
C GLU A 663 -13.64 93.38 -3.18
N GLU A 664 -12.94 94.51 -3.06
CA GLU A 664 -12.80 95.18 -1.76
C GLU A 664 -14.21 95.63 -1.33
N GLU A 665 -14.66 95.26 -0.13
CA GLU A 665 -15.85 95.87 0.49
C GLU A 665 -15.67 97.38 0.71
#